data_AF-A0A497P060-F1
#
_entry.id   AF-A0A497P060-F1
#
_cell.length_a   1.000
_cell.length_b   1.000
_cell.length_c   1.000
_cell.angle_alpha   90.00
_cell.angle_beta   90.00
_cell.angle_gamma   90.00
#
_symmetry.space_group_name_H-M   'P 1'
#
loop_
_entity.id
_entity.type
_entity.pdbx_description
1 polymer ?
#
loop_
_entity_poly.entity_id
_entity_poly.type
_entity_poly.pdbx_seq_one_letter_code
_entity_poly.pdbx_strand_id
1 'polypeptide(L)'
;MLNLNNTAVWTEQQWTKKYKREVEWTRIAAGLDMFEERPILNFTESSVTSDALMVSQVRQFDQNFAVQYLAASIGSTFEGLADSDIIYINNKEYWVAPKTVRFSEIAGDSVQTNTELYDHVEGFLAMDTFTGDLVNVTSTFNITENYPIFFGESESQRYLEQTLGFFEEGSLGAYDSDIILNTEWSNDIPNNIFQYEGEPDGTLTGIEGFWKTLNLGLFAYAFETEHQYLINRNVRNRVSEILLPQLRIDNDPYLVFNMAEGKMYYAVSIYTYINVGSYAQYPILRFLGVSLVDVVSGEMTFYKNPSLDTVSDPTYPLWKIYIDQYNWQATPPWLMEQLRYPEDLFELQLEANYIYHVQNSVSWRRADDFHERPEDGDLFYIESDLGEGIEYIGLDLVEYKGLTATLLAGMYVIRHGTHFGEAIFYYTRDSGVNLIGPRTARETYGSEATQEITLISGARNGNTLLYPIGGSIYYYIPTYSTAGSLQQLKLAGFVEAFDRDVGYGDNAQDAYDNLNLTGIETPSNLTLSYNFEMESSMNYPEDPANFVITIQNLDTNFSAPGVNVTVDLSIYTSTDLNVSYSLILPPPYLLTLQNTTYIDGTYTRTNFTIIDTTFYFGEGLVLNGFLNTTKENVIIFYVWTLIVNDAIFYTSPENFIQVV
;
A
#
# COMPACT_ATOMS: atom_id res chain seq x y z
N MET A 1 -43.19 34.95 -19.84
CA MET A 1 -41.83 34.37 -19.98
C MET A 1 -41.32 34.11 -18.58
N LEU A 2 -40.96 32.88 -18.23
CA LEU A 2 -40.38 32.58 -16.92
C LEU A 2 -38.95 33.16 -16.89
N ASN A 3 -38.66 34.03 -15.92
CA ASN A 3 -37.32 34.59 -15.77
C ASN A 3 -36.51 33.72 -14.79
N LEU A 4 -35.67 32.84 -15.33
CA LEU A 4 -34.79 31.96 -14.54
C LEU A 4 -33.66 32.70 -13.82
N ASN A 5 -33.47 34.01 -14.07
CA ASN A 5 -32.57 34.83 -13.27
C ASN A 5 -33.18 35.14 -11.89
N ASN A 6 -34.51 35.10 -11.74
CA ASN A 6 -35.16 35.23 -10.45
C ASN A 6 -34.93 33.96 -9.62
N THR A 7 -34.27 34.10 -8.47
CA THR A 7 -33.92 32.99 -7.57
C THR A 7 -35.12 32.17 -7.14
N ALA A 8 -36.25 32.79 -6.79
CA ALA A 8 -37.44 32.03 -6.37
C ALA A 8 -37.99 31.18 -7.52
N VAL A 9 -38.01 31.73 -8.74
CA VAL A 9 -38.48 31.02 -9.94
C VAL A 9 -37.53 29.87 -10.29
N TRP A 10 -36.22 30.10 -10.22
CA TRP A 10 -35.22 29.05 -10.45
C TRP A 10 -35.32 27.93 -9.40
N THR A 11 -35.43 28.27 -8.11
CA THR A 11 -35.53 27.28 -7.02
C THR A 11 -36.80 26.43 -7.18
N GLU A 12 -37.93 27.02 -7.56
CA GLU A 12 -39.16 26.25 -7.78
C GLU A 12 -39.11 25.42 -9.06
N GLN A 13 -38.72 26.02 -10.20
CA GLN A 13 -38.86 25.39 -11.51
C GLN A 13 -37.69 24.48 -11.90
N GLN A 14 -36.47 24.77 -11.44
CA GLN A 14 -35.27 24.00 -11.75
C GLN A 14 -34.88 23.11 -10.58
N TRP A 15 -34.60 23.68 -9.41
CA TRP A 15 -34.12 22.90 -8.27
C TRP A 15 -35.15 21.88 -7.79
N THR A 16 -36.34 22.33 -7.38
CA THR A 16 -37.34 21.46 -6.74
C THR A 16 -37.88 20.39 -7.70
N LYS A 17 -38.13 20.76 -8.97
CA LYS A 17 -38.77 19.85 -9.95
C LYS A 17 -37.80 18.92 -10.67
N LYS A 18 -36.52 19.26 -10.75
CA LYS A 18 -35.51 18.50 -11.50
C LYS A 18 -34.33 18.12 -10.61
N TYR A 19 -33.48 19.09 -10.26
CA TYR A 19 -32.16 18.80 -9.70
C TYR A 19 -32.19 18.13 -8.33
N LYS A 20 -33.13 18.51 -7.45
CA LYS A 20 -33.23 17.88 -6.13
C LYS A 20 -33.41 16.37 -6.23
N ARG A 21 -34.28 15.92 -7.14
CA ARG A 21 -34.53 14.49 -7.37
C ARG A 21 -33.35 13.83 -8.09
N GLU A 22 -32.73 14.52 -9.03
CA GLU A 22 -31.53 14.04 -9.72
C GLU A 22 -30.38 13.78 -8.74
N VAL A 23 -30.13 14.73 -7.82
CA VAL A 23 -29.14 14.61 -6.75
C VAL A 23 -29.45 13.43 -5.83
N GLU A 24 -30.68 13.36 -5.30
CA GLU A 24 -31.09 12.29 -4.38
C GLU A 24 -30.91 10.89 -5.00
N TRP A 25 -31.38 10.69 -6.23
CA TRP A 25 -31.30 9.38 -6.89
C TRP A 25 -29.88 9.03 -7.33
N THR A 26 -29.10 10.01 -7.77
CA THR A 26 -27.70 9.79 -8.14
C THR A 26 -26.86 9.42 -6.93
N ARG A 27 -27.06 10.10 -5.79
CA ARG A 27 -26.39 9.75 -4.52
C ARG A 27 -26.68 8.33 -4.08
N ILE A 28 -27.95 7.93 -4.10
CA ILE A 28 -28.37 6.57 -3.74
C ILE A 28 -27.76 5.54 -4.70
N ALA A 29 -27.80 5.78 -6.01
CA ALA A 29 -27.26 4.86 -7.00
C ALA A 29 -25.73 4.70 -6.85
N ALA A 30 -24.99 5.80 -6.87
CA ALA A 30 -23.53 5.78 -6.74
C ALA A 30 -23.03 5.43 -5.33
N GLY A 31 -23.90 5.35 -4.31
CA GLY A 31 -23.51 4.97 -2.95
C GLY A 31 -22.79 6.09 -2.18
N LEU A 32 -23.15 7.36 -2.45
CA LEU A 32 -22.43 8.53 -1.95
C LEU A 32 -22.71 8.89 -0.48
N ASP A 33 -23.55 8.11 0.20
CA ASP A 33 -23.83 8.27 1.63
C ASP A 33 -22.73 7.66 2.51
N MET A 34 -21.71 7.01 1.91
CA MET A 34 -20.56 6.45 2.61
C MET A 34 -19.55 7.48 3.11
N PHE A 35 -19.56 8.71 2.57
CA PHE A 35 -18.57 9.74 2.90
C PHE A 35 -18.94 10.48 4.19
N GLU A 36 -18.09 10.36 5.21
CA GLU A 36 -18.07 11.26 6.35
C GLU A 36 -17.34 12.56 5.97
N GLU A 37 -17.89 13.73 6.25
CA GLU A 37 -17.22 15.01 5.97
C GLU A 37 -16.52 15.57 7.22
N ARG A 38 -15.24 15.94 7.08
CA ARG A 38 -14.42 16.55 8.14
C ARG A 38 -13.71 17.81 7.61
N PRO A 39 -13.48 18.85 8.43
CA PRO A 39 -12.58 19.94 8.06
C PRO A 39 -11.16 19.41 7.74
N ILE A 40 -10.46 20.01 6.77
CA ILE A 40 -9.11 19.58 6.39
C ILE A 40 -8.09 19.61 7.54
N LEU A 41 -8.26 20.50 8.52
CA LEU A 41 -7.41 20.58 9.72
C LEU A 41 -7.46 19.31 10.57
N ASN A 42 -8.58 18.57 10.54
CA ASN A 42 -8.68 17.31 11.25
C ASN A 42 -7.68 16.27 10.74
N PHE A 43 -7.18 16.36 9.49
CA PHE A 43 -6.19 15.43 8.97
C PHE A 43 -4.84 15.54 9.69
N THR A 44 -4.46 16.75 10.11
CA THR A 44 -3.20 16.97 10.84
C THR A 44 -3.40 16.94 12.34
N GLU A 45 -4.50 17.50 12.85
CA GLU A 45 -4.82 17.54 14.28
C GLU A 45 -5.11 16.16 14.88
N SER A 46 -5.58 15.21 14.06
CA SER A 46 -5.80 13.84 14.53
C SER A 46 -4.53 13.01 14.55
N SER A 47 -3.52 13.34 13.73
CA SER A 47 -2.30 12.54 13.60
C SER A 47 -1.60 12.37 14.95
N VAL A 48 -1.30 11.12 15.30
CA VAL A 48 -0.64 10.73 16.56
C VAL A 48 0.78 10.19 16.33
N THR A 49 1.14 9.96 15.06
CA THR A 49 2.41 9.42 14.63
C THR A 49 3.49 10.50 14.66
N SER A 50 4.70 10.12 15.11
CA SER A 50 5.83 11.04 15.09
C SER A 50 6.27 11.34 13.65
N ASP A 51 6.74 12.56 13.39
CA ASP A 51 7.22 12.95 12.06
C ASP A 51 8.30 12.01 11.53
N ALA A 52 9.24 11.57 12.38
CA ALA A 52 10.29 10.63 11.98
C ALA A 52 9.72 9.29 11.49
N LEU A 53 8.68 8.78 12.16
CA LEU A 53 8.02 7.55 11.74
C LEU A 53 7.19 7.79 10.47
N MET A 54 6.45 8.89 10.36
CA MET A 54 5.69 9.23 9.15
C MET A 54 6.59 9.42 7.92
N VAL A 55 7.70 10.14 8.07
CA VAL A 55 8.70 10.33 7.00
C VAL A 55 9.26 8.98 6.55
N SER A 56 9.46 8.02 7.46
CA SER A 56 9.93 6.67 7.12
C SER A 56 8.93 5.81 6.33
N GLN A 57 7.66 6.24 6.23
CA GLN A 57 6.62 5.61 5.42
C GLN A 57 6.37 6.32 4.08
N VAL A 58 7.13 7.38 3.76
CA VAL A 58 6.90 8.14 2.53
C VAL A 58 7.32 7.33 1.31
N ARG A 59 6.39 7.02 0.41
CA ARG A 59 6.72 6.40 -0.87
C ARG A 59 7.60 7.32 -1.72
N GLN A 60 8.85 6.91 -1.94
CA GLN A 60 9.84 7.67 -2.71
C GLN A 60 9.87 7.28 -4.20
N PHE A 61 9.44 6.06 -4.52
CA PHE A 61 9.53 5.48 -5.86
C PHE A 61 8.14 5.29 -6.46
N ASP A 62 7.93 5.77 -7.70
CA ASP A 62 6.69 5.55 -8.43
C ASP A 62 6.71 4.21 -9.21
N GLN A 63 5.55 3.83 -9.74
CA GLN A 63 5.37 2.56 -10.45
C GLN A 63 6.30 2.42 -11.67
N ASN A 64 6.52 3.52 -12.40
CA ASN A 64 7.44 3.53 -13.55
C ASN A 64 8.88 3.23 -13.13
N PHE A 65 9.32 3.79 -12.01
CA PHE A 65 10.61 3.45 -11.42
C PHE A 65 10.65 1.97 -11.01
N ALA A 66 9.62 1.51 -10.29
CA ALA A 66 9.55 0.16 -9.75
C ALA A 66 9.61 -0.92 -10.84
N VAL A 67 8.77 -0.82 -11.88
CA VAL A 67 8.77 -1.75 -13.01
C VAL A 67 10.15 -1.82 -13.66
N GLN A 68 10.79 -0.67 -13.92
CA GLN A 68 12.12 -0.62 -14.52
C GLN A 68 13.20 -1.27 -13.66
N TYR A 69 13.16 -1.00 -12.36
CA TYR A 69 14.13 -1.54 -11.40
C TYR A 69 13.96 -3.05 -11.20
N LEU A 70 12.72 -3.51 -11.01
CA LEU A 70 12.39 -4.93 -10.83
C LEU A 70 12.67 -5.74 -12.10
N ALA A 71 12.29 -5.24 -13.27
CA ALA A 71 12.55 -5.91 -14.55
C ALA A 71 14.05 -6.14 -14.80
N ALA A 72 14.91 -5.21 -14.37
CA ALA A 72 16.37 -5.36 -14.50
C ALA A 72 16.96 -6.49 -13.63
N SER A 73 16.20 -6.96 -12.64
CA SER A 73 16.57 -8.08 -11.76
C SER A 73 16.19 -9.45 -12.35
N ILE A 74 15.46 -9.49 -13.47
CA ILE A 74 15.10 -10.74 -14.15
C ILE A 74 16.34 -11.29 -14.87
N GLY A 75 16.77 -12.49 -14.47
CA GLY A 75 17.95 -13.15 -15.03
C GLY A 75 17.67 -14.07 -16.21
N SER A 76 16.42 -14.46 -16.45
CA SER A 76 16.04 -15.35 -17.55
C SER A 76 15.69 -14.57 -18.82
N THR A 77 15.72 -15.24 -19.97
CA THR A 77 15.37 -14.64 -21.27
C THR A 77 13.90 -14.79 -21.64
N PHE A 78 13.16 -15.67 -20.96
CA PHE A 78 11.77 -15.98 -21.28
C PHE A 78 10.78 -15.45 -20.25
N GLU A 79 11.24 -14.86 -19.14
CA GLU A 79 10.38 -14.15 -18.21
C GLU A 79 10.35 -12.65 -18.56
N GLY A 80 9.15 -12.10 -18.51
CA GLY A 80 8.85 -10.69 -18.44
C GLY A 80 8.28 -10.33 -17.07
N LEU A 81 7.70 -9.14 -16.99
CA LEU A 81 7.07 -8.64 -15.76
C LEU A 81 5.63 -8.23 -16.06
N ALA A 82 4.70 -8.64 -15.20
CA ALA A 82 3.38 -8.04 -15.14
C ALA A 82 3.49 -6.59 -14.63
N ASP A 83 2.37 -5.94 -14.32
CA ASP A 83 2.45 -4.61 -13.72
C ASP A 83 2.95 -4.71 -12.28
N SER A 84 3.35 -3.58 -11.71
CA SER A 84 3.73 -3.52 -10.30
C SER A 84 2.62 -2.91 -9.48
N ASP A 85 2.18 -3.62 -8.45
CA ASP A 85 1.14 -3.17 -7.53
C ASP A 85 1.73 -2.76 -6.20
N ILE A 86 1.00 -1.93 -5.48
CA ILE A 86 1.29 -1.64 -4.08
C ILE A 86 0.62 -2.68 -3.20
N ILE A 87 1.44 -3.37 -2.41
CA ILE A 87 0.97 -4.32 -1.39
C ILE A 87 1.39 -3.80 -0.02
N TYR A 88 0.40 -3.66 0.87
CA TYR A 88 0.62 -3.39 2.28
C TYR A 88 0.56 -4.69 3.07
N ILE A 89 1.67 -5.07 3.70
CA ILE A 89 1.76 -6.27 4.53
C ILE A 89 2.79 -6.06 5.63
N ASN A 90 2.57 -6.65 6.81
CA ASN A 90 3.47 -6.49 7.97
C ASN A 90 3.74 -5.02 8.34
N ASN A 91 2.71 -4.17 8.25
CA ASN A 91 2.77 -2.72 8.50
C ASN A 91 3.81 -1.99 7.64
N LYS A 92 3.97 -2.44 6.39
CA LYS A 92 4.84 -1.79 5.43
C LYS A 92 4.32 -1.94 4.01
N GLU A 93 4.59 -0.91 3.22
CA GLU A 93 4.29 -0.86 1.80
C GLU A 93 5.42 -1.40 0.92
N TYR A 94 5.05 -2.17 -0.12
CA TYR A 94 5.98 -2.72 -1.12
C TYR A 94 5.43 -2.54 -2.53
N TRP A 95 6.31 -2.23 -3.47
CA TRP A 95 6.04 -2.47 -4.90
C TRP A 95 6.26 -3.95 -5.17
N VAL A 96 5.23 -4.66 -5.62
CA VAL A 96 5.24 -6.09 -5.92
C VAL A 96 4.90 -6.26 -7.39
N ALA A 97 5.75 -6.96 -8.14
CA ALA A 97 5.55 -7.21 -9.55
C ALA A 97 5.63 -8.71 -9.83
N PRO A 98 4.52 -9.37 -10.19
CA PRO A 98 4.51 -10.75 -10.63
C PRO A 98 5.39 -10.92 -11.87
N LYS A 99 6.17 -12.01 -11.93
CA LYS A 99 6.75 -12.38 -13.21
C LYS A 99 5.65 -12.89 -14.13
N THR A 100 5.92 -12.83 -15.43
CA THR A 100 5.05 -13.41 -16.46
C THR A 100 5.89 -13.99 -17.60
N VAL A 101 5.30 -14.80 -18.46
CA VAL A 101 6.01 -15.29 -19.66
C VAL A 101 6.23 -14.10 -20.60
N ARG A 102 7.43 -13.99 -21.19
CA ARG A 102 7.77 -12.95 -22.17
C ARG A 102 7.13 -13.25 -23.52
N PHE A 103 5.81 -13.15 -23.55
CA PHE A 103 4.98 -13.50 -24.69
C PHE A 103 5.32 -12.69 -25.94
N SER A 104 5.73 -11.44 -25.74
CA SER A 104 6.22 -10.52 -26.77
C SER A 104 7.35 -11.09 -27.65
N GLU A 105 8.15 -12.03 -27.14
CA GLU A 105 9.21 -12.70 -27.90
C GLU A 105 8.78 -14.05 -28.51
N ILE A 106 7.73 -14.69 -27.98
CA ILE A 106 7.33 -16.06 -28.35
C ILE A 106 6.00 -16.16 -29.12
N ALA A 107 5.24 -15.06 -29.23
CA ALA A 107 3.89 -15.01 -29.82
C ALA A 107 3.77 -15.57 -31.26
N GLY A 108 4.88 -15.65 -32.01
CA GLY A 108 4.92 -16.14 -33.39
C GLY A 108 4.95 -17.67 -33.54
N ASP A 109 5.05 -18.43 -32.45
CA ASP A 109 5.17 -19.89 -32.47
C ASP A 109 4.02 -20.56 -31.72
N SER A 110 3.20 -21.32 -32.45
CA SER A 110 2.03 -22.03 -31.91
C SER A 110 2.38 -23.04 -30.82
N VAL A 111 3.55 -23.67 -30.87
CA VAL A 111 3.97 -24.60 -29.80
C VAL A 111 4.30 -23.81 -28.56
N GLN A 112 5.10 -22.75 -28.69
CA GLN A 112 5.50 -21.93 -27.54
C GLN A 112 4.32 -21.25 -26.85
N THR A 113 3.27 -20.90 -27.59
CA THR A 113 2.12 -20.14 -27.10
C THR A 113 0.94 -20.99 -26.63
N ASN A 114 0.76 -22.20 -27.17
CA ASN A 114 -0.46 -22.99 -26.98
C ASN A 114 -0.20 -24.38 -26.36
N THR A 115 0.98 -24.63 -25.79
CA THR A 115 1.33 -25.88 -25.10
C THR A 115 2.02 -25.62 -23.77
N GLU A 116 2.40 -26.69 -23.08
CA GLU A 116 3.13 -26.68 -21.80
C GLU A 116 4.61 -26.27 -21.93
N LEU A 117 5.05 -25.77 -23.08
CA LEU A 117 6.44 -25.35 -23.26
C LEU A 117 6.76 -24.09 -22.44
N TYR A 118 5.91 -23.06 -22.52
CA TYR A 118 6.00 -21.82 -21.74
C TYR A 118 4.72 -21.58 -20.95
N ASP A 119 4.37 -22.50 -20.06
CA ASP A 119 3.13 -22.45 -19.29
C ASP A 119 3.28 -21.87 -17.88
N HIS A 120 4.47 -21.50 -17.43
CA HIS A 120 4.60 -20.80 -16.17
C HIS A 120 5.90 -20.03 -16.05
N VAL A 121 5.95 -19.24 -14.98
CA VAL A 121 7.13 -18.55 -14.49
C VAL A 121 7.26 -18.71 -12.98
N GLU A 122 8.41 -18.34 -12.44
CA GLU A 122 8.74 -18.53 -11.03
C GLU A 122 8.60 -17.22 -10.25
N GLY A 123 7.51 -17.12 -9.49
CA GLY A 123 7.33 -16.15 -8.42
C GLY A 123 7.14 -14.70 -8.89
N PHE A 124 7.52 -13.79 -8.01
CA PHE A 124 7.37 -12.35 -8.18
C PHE A 124 8.61 -11.64 -7.63
N LEU A 125 8.75 -10.37 -7.96
CA LEU A 125 9.80 -9.50 -7.41
C LEU A 125 9.15 -8.41 -6.56
N ALA A 126 9.85 -7.95 -5.52
CA ALA A 126 9.36 -6.90 -4.66
C ALA A 126 10.46 -5.92 -4.26
N MET A 127 10.12 -4.66 -4.10
CA MET A 127 11.01 -3.62 -3.57
C MET A 127 10.32 -2.77 -2.50
N ASP A 128 11.12 -2.27 -1.57
CA ASP A 128 10.70 -1.35 -0.53
C ASP A 128 10.34 0.03 -1.11
N THR A 129 9.18 0.58 -0.78
CA THR A 129 8.75 1.86 -1.36
C THR A 129 9.44 3.08 -0.75
N PHE A 130 10.02 2.93 0.43
CA PHE A 130 10.81 3.98 1.08
C PHE A 130 12.29 3.87 0.72
N THR A 131 12.94 2.71 0.91
CA THR A 131 14.40 2.60 0.68
C THR A 131 14.78 2.35 -0.77
N GLY A 132 13.88 1.74 -1.55
CA GLY A 132 14.14 1.33 -2.93
C GLY A 132 14.93 0.02 -3.06
N ASP A 133 15.18 -0.66 -1.94
CA ASP A 133 15.93 -1.91 -1.93
C ASP A 133 15.06 -3.09 -2.38
N LEU A 134 15.69 -4.04 -3.09
CA LEU A 134 15.05 -5.31 -3.42
C LEU A 134 14.82 -6.13 -2.15
N VAL A 135 13.61 -6.68 -2.02
CA VAL A 135 13.18 -7.43 -0.84
C VAL A 135 13.33 -8.93 -1.07
N ASN A 136 13.78 -9.67 -0.05
CA ASN A 136 13.75 -11.13 -0.10
C ASN A 136 12.31 -11.62 0.10
N VAL A 137 11.72 -12.18 -0.96
CA VAL A 137 10.30 -12.58 -0.96
C VAL A 137 9.98 -13.70 0.02
N THR A 138 10.93 -14.60 0.28
CA THR A 138 10.74 -15.73 1.22
C THR A 138 10.65 -15.23 2.66
N SER A 139 11.52 -14.33 3.10
CA SER A 139 11.46 -13.81 4.47
C SER A 139 10.30 -12.85 4.70
N THR A 140 9.89 -12.11 3.68
CA THR A 140 8.88 -11.03 3.84
C THR A 140 7.45 -11.52 3.64
N PHE A 141 7.21 -12.34 2.62
CA PHE A 141 5.87 -12.81 2.24
C PHE A 141 5.62 -14.29 2.60
N ASN A 142 6.63 -14.99 3.12
CA ASN A 142 6.60 -16.43 3.38
C ASN A 142 6.21 -17.26 2.14
N ILE A 143 6.61 -16.81 0.94
CA ILE A 143 6.44 -17.50 -0.33
C ILE A 143 7.79 -17.94 -0.86
N THR A 144 7.89 -19.17 -1.35
CA THR A 144 9.13 -19.67 -1.96
C THR A 144 9.49 -18.88 -3.21
N GLU A 145 10.76 -18.53 -3.41
CA GLU A 145 11.22 -17.77 -4.59
C GLU A 145 10.84 -18.43 -5.92
N ASN A 146 10.78 -19.76 -5.97
CA ASN A 146 10.38 -20.54 -7.15
C ASN A 146 8.89 -20.93 -7.17
N TYR A 147 8.01 -20.16 -6.52
CA TYR A 147 6.58 -20.49 -6.51
C TYR A 147 6.00 -20.38 -7.94
N PRO A 148 5.40 -21.45 -8.50
CA PRO A 148 4.99 -21.44 -9.91
C PRO A 148 3.74 -20.58 -10.14
N ILE A 149 3.72 -19.84 -11.25
CA ILE A 149 2.57 -19.05 -11.73
C ILE A 149 2.10 -19.61 -13.08
N PHE A 150 1.02 -20.39 -13.05
CA PHE A 150 0.32 -20.91 -14.24
C PHE A 150 -0.88 -20.05 -14.65
N PHE A 151 -1.43 -19.27 -13.72
CA PHE A 151 -2.50 -18.31 -13.95
C PHE A 151 -2.04 -16.95 -13.45
N GLY A 152 -2.07 -15.95 -14.32
CA GLY A 152 -1.51 -14.65 -13.99
C GLY A 152 -1.90 -13.58 -14.98
N GLU A 153 -1.05 -12.58 -15.11
CA GLU A 153 -1.25 -11.45 -16.00
C GLU A 153 -0.22 -11.42 -17.13
N SER A 154 -0.57 -10.72 -18.20
CA SER A 154 0.32 -10.45 -19.32
C SER A 154 1.44 -9.48 -18.94
N GLU A 155 2.44 -9.35 -19.81
CA GLU A 155 3.44 -8.28 -19.72
C GLU A 155 2.76 -6.90 -19.62
N SER A 156 3.19 -6.07 -18.67
CA SER A 156 2.61 -4.73 -18.53
C SER A 156 3.00 -3.82 -19.68
N GLN A 157 2.13 -2.85 -19.97
CA GLN A 157 2.45 -1.81 -20.96
C GLN A 157 3.76 -1.09 -20.62
N ARG A 158 3.97 -0.75 -19.33
CA ARG A 158 5.21 -0.11 -18.85
C ARG A 158 6.45 -0.95 -19.15
N TYR A 159 6.37 -2.26 -18.89
CA TYR A 159 7.45 -3.19 -19.20
C TYR A 159 7.75 -3.24 -20.71
N LEU A 160 6.71 -3.32 -21.54
CA LEU A 160 6.84 -3.43 -23.00
C LEU A 160 7.38 -2.13 -23.64
N GLU A 161 6.90 -0.97 -23.20
CA GLU A 161 7.41 0.31 -23.66
C GLU A 161 8.89 0.49 -23.32
N GLN A 162 9.33 0.03 -22.14
CA GLN A 162 10.72 0.10 -21.74
C GLN A 162 11.61 -0.87 -22.54
N THR A 163 11.14 -2.10 -22.78
CA THR A 163 11.94 -3.17 -23.38
C THR A 163 11.96 -3.10 -24.91
N LEU A 164 10.81 -2.82 -25.52
CA LEU A 164 10.63 -2.81 -26.98
C LEU A 164 10.54 -1.39 -27.57
N GLY A 165 10.35 -0.36 -26.75
CA GLY A 165 10.20 1.03 -27.20
C GLY A 165 8.83 1.36 -27.79
N PHE A 166 7.90 0.40 -27.81
CA PHE A 166 6.51 0.57 -28.22
C PHE A 166 5.63 -0.54 -27.64
N PHE A 167 4.33 -0.28 -27.56
CA PHE A 167 3.30 -1.26 -27.25
C PHE A 167 2.13 -1.11 -28.23
N GLU A 168 1.50 -2.22 -28.61
CA GLU A 168 0.26 -2.21 -29.39
C GLU A 168 -0.87 -2.75 -28.51
N GLU A 169 -1.83 -1.87 -28.20
CA GLU A 169 -3.00 -2.20 -27.40
C GLU A 169 -3.82 -3.33 -28.07
N GLY A 170 -4.10 -4.40 -27.32
CA GLY A 170 -4.79 -5.59 -27.84
C GLY A 170 -3.89 -6.65 -28.47
N SER A 171 -2.55 -6.52 -28.38
CA SER A 171 -1.66 -7.66 -28.61
C SER A 171 -1.94 -8.76 -27.58
N LEU A 172 -1.98 -10.02 -28.04
CA LEU A 172 -2.08 -11.19 -27.15
C LEU A 172 -0.91 -11.16 -26.17
N GLY A 173 -1.19 -11.27 -24.88
CA GLY A 173 -0.21 -11.37 -23.81
C GLY A 173 -0.11 -12.78 -23.24
N ALA A 174 0.85 -13.00 -22.35
CA ALA A 174 0.95 -14.25 -21.62
C ALA A 174 -0.37 -14.58 -20.92
N TYR A 175 -0.70 -15.87 -20.88
CA TYR A 175 -1.92 -16.41 -20.30
C TYR A 175 -3.23 -16.07 -21.04
N ASP A 176 -3.20 -15.29 -22.13
CA ASP A 176 -4.39 -15.02 -22.94
C ASP A 176 -4.72 -16.15 -23.92
N SER A 177 -3.74 -16.97 -24.29
CA SER A 177 -3.93 -18.13 -25.16
C SER A 177 -4.43 -19.35 -24.39
N ASP A 178 -5.29 -20.11 -25.05
CA ASP A 178 -5.66 -21.44 -24.59
C ASP A 178 -4.49 -22.39 -24.84
N ILE A 179 -4.21 -23.25 -23.87
CA ILE A 179 -3.14 -24.25 -23.99
C ILE A 179 -3.70 -25.67 -24.00
N ILE A 180 -3.07 -26.55 -24.77
CA ILE A 180 -3.28 -28.00 -24.69
C ILE A 180 -2.29 -28.57 -23.67
N LEU A 181 -2.81 -29.43 -22.80
CA LEU A 181 -2.07 -30.14 -21.76
C LEU A 181 -1.66 -31.55 -22.21
N ASN A 182 -0.72 -32.16 -21.48
CA ASN A 182 -0.13 -33.48 -21.73
C ASN A 182 0.53 -33.61 -23.12
N THR A 183 1.19 -32.54 -23.56
CA THR A 183 1.96 -32.50 -24.79
C THR A 183 3.37 -33.04 -24.59
N GLU A 184 4.03 -33.42 -25.68
CA GLU A 184 5.43 -33.87 -25.67
C GLU A 184 6.44 -32.76 -25.38
N TRP A 185 6.00 -31.49 -25.38
CA TRP A 185 6.83 -30.30 -25.22
C TRP A 185 6.90 -29.78 -23.77
N SER A 186 6.52 -30.59 -22.80
CA SER A 186 6.65 -30.26 -21.38
C SER A 186 8.11 -30.43 -20.90
N ASN A 187 8.60 -29.50 -20.05
CA ASN A 187 9.93 -29.55 -19.40
C ASN A 187 11.15 -29.35 -20.32
N ASP A 188 10.98 -28.79 -21.51
CA ASP A 188 12.10 -28.55 -22.44
C ASP A 188 12.90 -27.26 -22.12
N ILE A 189 12.45 -26.46 -21.15
CA ILE A 189 13.16 -25.26 -20.70
C ILE A 189 14.12 -25.60 -19.54
N PRO A 190 15.43 -25.31 -19.66
CA PRO A 190 16.38 -25.55 -18.58
C PRO A 190 15.99 -24.85 -17.27
N ASN A 191 16.03 -25.57 -16.15
CA ASN A 191 15.66 -25.13 -14.79
C ASN A 191 14.17 -24.84 -14.54
N ASN A 192 13.33 -24.94 -15.56
CA ASN A 192 11.88 -24.91 -15.41
C ASN A 192 11.42 -26.39 -15.26
N ILE A 193 11.09 -26.78 -14.03
CA ILE A 193 10.78 -28.18 -13.66
C ILE A 193 9.34 -28.38 -13.17
N PHE A 194 8.52 -27.33 -13.13
CA PHE A 194 7.14 -27.46 -12.69
C PHE A 194 6.26 -27.96 -13.83
N GLN A 195 5.23 -28.69 -13.46
CA GLN A 195 4.18 -29.15 -14.37
C GLN A 195 2.84 -28.77 -13.77
N TYR A 196 1.88 -28.46 -14.63
CA TYR A 196 0.52 -28.23 -14.17
C TYR A 196 -0.09 -29.54 -13.67
N GLU A 197 -0.34 -29.64 -12.37
CA GLU A 197 -0.94 -30.81 -11.72
C GLU A 197 -2.42 -30.60 -11.34
N GLY A 198 -3.01 -29.46 -11.74
CA GLY A 198 -4.41 -29.14 -11.49
C GLY A 198 -5.38 -29.89 -12.43
N GLU A 199 -6.68 -29.72 -12.18
CA GLU A 199 -7.70 -30.28 -13.07
C GLU A 199 -7.79 -29.45 -14.36
N PRO A 200 -7.86 -30.09 -15.55
CA PRO A 200 -8.08 -29.38 -16.79
C PRO A 200 -9.44 -28.68 -16.80
N ASP A 201 -9.56 -27.55 -17.50
CA ASP A 201 -10.85 -26.86 -17.67
C ASP A 201 -11.83 -27.71 -18.51
N GLY A 202 -11.29 -28.60 -19.35
CA GLY A 202 -12.07 -29.56 -20.08
C GLY A 202 -11.25 -30.50 -20.94
N THR A 203 -11.99 -31.36 -21.64
CA THR A 203 -11.44 -32.36 -22.55
C THR A 203 -12.16 -32.27 -23.89
N LEU A 204 -11.41 -31.95 -24.95
CA LEU A 204 -11.92 -31.94 -26.32
C LEU A 204 -11.75 -33.31 -26.94
N THR A 205 -12.75 -33.74 -27.70
CA THR A 205 -12.71 -35.02 -28.43
C THR A 205 -13.28 -34.87 -29.84
N GLY A 206 -12.89 -35.77 -30.74
CA GLY A 206 -13.45 -35.85 -32.10
C GLY A 206 -13.27 -34.57 -32.91
N ILE A 207 -14.35 -34.10 -33.55
CA ILE A 207 -14.30 -32.96 -34.48
C ILE A 207 -14.02 -31.61 -33.79
N GLU A 208 -14.42 -31.48 -32.53
CA GLU A 208 -14.19 -30.27 -31.75
C GLU A 208 -12.70 -30.12 -31.43
N GLY A 209 -12.09 -31.19 -30.92
CA GLY A 209 -10.65 -31.27 -30.69
C GLY A 209 -9.86 -31.01 -31.97
N PHE A 210 -10.21 -31.69 -33.06
CA PHE A 210 -9.59 -31.49 -34.37
C PHE A 210 -9.56 -30.01 -34.79
N TRP A 211 -10.70 -29.31 -34.74
CA TRP A 211 -10.76 -27.91 -35.16
C TRP A 211 -10.07 -26.95 -34.19
N LYS A 212 -10.20 -27.17 -32.87
CA LYS A 212 -9.53 -26.34 -31.86
C LYS A 212 -8.02 -26.41 -32.03
N THR A 213 -7.47 -27.61 -32.07
CA THR A 213 -6.03 -27.84 -32.17
C THR A 213 -5.45 -27.30 -33.49
N LEU A 214 -6.22 -27.39 -34.60
CA LEU A 214 -5.85 -26.73 -35.86
C LEU A 214 -5.87 -25.20 -35.77
N ASN A 215 -6.87 -24.61 -35.10
CA ASN A 215 -6.96 -23.16 -34.91
C ASN A 215 -5.83 -22.62 -34.04
N LEU A 216 -5.35 -23.43 -33.08
CA LEU A 216 -4.16 -23.13 -32.27
C LEU A 216 -2.84 -23.34 -33.05
N GLY A 217 -2.89 -23.81 -34.30
CA GLY A 217 -1.70 -24.07 -35.14
C GLY A 217 -0.94 -25.37 -34.78
N LEU A 218 -1.51 -26.22 -33.94
CA LEU A 218 -0.92 -27.47 -33.45
C LEU A 218 -1.24 -28.66 -34.37
N PHE A 219 -0.91 -28.57 -35.66
CA PHE A 219 -1.31 -29.55 -36.68
C PHE A 219 -0.97 -31.01 -36.36
N ALA A 220 0.16 -31.27 -35.70
CA ALA A 220 0.59 -32.61 -35.33
C ALA A 220 -0.35 -33.27 -34.31
N TYR A 221 -0.98 -32.47 -33.44
CA TYR A 221 -1.87 -32.93 -32.39
C TYR A 221 -3.32 -33.02 -32.85
N ALA A 222 -3.72 -32.42 -33.97
CA ALA A 222 -5.12 -32.41 -34.41
C ALA A 222 -5.75 -33.81 -34.60
N PHE A 223 -4.94 -34.87 -34.69
CA PHE A 223 -5.38 -36.24 -34.91
C PHE A 223 -5.38 -37.13 -33.66
N GLU A 224 -5.01 -36.62 -32.49
CA GLU A 224 -5.16 -37.40 -31.26
C GLU A 224 -6.64 -37.51 -30.85
N THR A 225 -6.95 -38.49 -30.02
CA THR A 225 -8.34 -38.79 -29.67
C THR A 225 -8.92 -37.88 -28.60
N GLU A 226 -8.05 -37.28 -27.79
CA GLU A 226 -8.39 -36.52 -26.59
C GLU A 226 -7.40 -35.39 -26.38
N HIS A 227 -7.88 -34.19 -26.07
CA HIS A 227 -7.05 -33.03 -25.76
C HIS A 227 -7.57 -32.37 -24.48
N GLN A 228 -6.81 -32.49 -23.40
CA GLN A 228 -7.05 -31.69 -22.20
C GLN A 228 -6.55 -30.27 -22.44
N TYR A 229 -7.25 -29.27 -21.92
CA TYR A 229 -6.89 -27.89 -22.14
C TYR A 229 -7.13 -27.00 -20.93
N LEU A 230 -6.43 -25.87 -20.91
CA LEU A 230 -6.73 -24.71 -20.08
C LEU A 230 -7.13 -23.54 -20.98
N ILE A 231 -8.15 -22.80 -20.58
CA ILE A 231 -8.61 -21.56 -21.21
C ILE A 231 -8.50 -20.40 -20.23
N ASN A 232 -8.62 -19.16 -20.69
CA ASN A 232 -8.73 -17.97 -19.81
C ASN A 232 -7.70 -18.00 -18.67
N ARG A 233 -6.41 -18.22 -18.96
CA ARG A 233 -5.40 -18.29 -17.91
C ARG A 233 -5.07 -16.92 -17.35
N ASN A 234 -5.30 -15.88 -18.14
CA ASN A 234 -5.31 -14.50 -17.70
C ASN A 234 -6.39 -14.31 -16.63
N VAL A 235 -5.99 -13.88 -15.44
CA VAL A 235 -6.89 -13.81 -14.27
C VAL A 235 -8.08 -12.87 -14.47
N ARG A 236 -7.91 -11.80 -15.27
CA ARG A 236 -9.02 -10.88 -15.62
C ARG A 236 -10.05 -11.58 -16.50
N ASN A 237 -9.59 -12.28 -17.53
CA ASN A 237 -10.46 -13.04 -18.43
C ASN A 237 -11.15 -14.20 -17.68
N ARG A 238 -10.39 -14.92 -16.83
CA ARG A 238 -10.90 -16.03 -16.00
C ARG A 238 -12.11 -15.63 -15.17
N VAL A 239 -12.01 -14.49 -14.48
CA VAL A 239 -13.09 -14.01 -13.61
C VAL A 239 -14.21 -13.38 -14.44
N SER A 240 -13.89 -12.48 -15.37
CA SER A 240 -14.91 -11.72 -16.13
C SER A 240 -15.84 -12.61 -16.97
N GLU A 241 -15.33 -13.68 -17.58
CA GLU A 241 -16.12 -14.59 -18.44
C GLU A 241 -17.19 -15.39 -17.68
N ILE A 242 -17.07 -15.51 -16.35
CA ILE A 242 -18.07 -16.19 -15.50
C ILE A 242 -19.01 -15.21 -14.78
N LEU A 243 -18.81 -13.90 -14.97
CA LEU A 243 -19.64 -12.90 -14.32
C LEU A 243 -21.02 -12.76 -14.97
N LEU A 244 -22.05 -12.63 -14.14
CA LEU A 244 -23.40 -12.30 -14.58
C LEU A 244 -23.41 -10.87 -15.17
N PRO A 245 -24.31 -10.58 -16.12
CA PRO A 245 -24.41 -9.25 -16.72
C PRO A 245 -24.54 -8.14 -15.68
N GLN A 246 -23.94 -6.98 -15.99
CA GLN A 246 -23.91 -5.78 -15.13
C GLN A 246 -23.08 -5.91 -13.84
N LEU A 247 -22.23 -6.93 -13.75
CA LEU A 247 -21.05 -6.90 -12.90
C LEU A 247 -19.85 -6.39 -13.71
N ARG A 248 -18.89 -5.81 -13.01
CA ARG A 248 -17.58 -5.46 -13.54
C ARG A 248 -16.51 -5.97 -12.59
N ILE A 249 -15.34 -6.20 -13.16
CA ILE A 249 -14.12 -6.35 -12.38
C ILE A 249 -13.38 -5.02 -12.33
N ASP A 250 -12.55 -4.86 -11.31
CA ASP A 250 -11.48 -3.87 -11.33
C ASP A 250 -10.41 -4.27 -12.34
N ASN A 251 -9.86 -3.30 -13.06
CA ASN A 251 -8.87 -3.54 -14.11
C ASN A 251 -7.46 -3.85 -13.59
N ASP A 252 -7.21 -3.61 -12.29
CA ASP A 252 -5.92 -3.79 -11.62
C ASP A 252 -6.01 -4.93 -10.57
N PRO A 253 -5.99 -6.21 -10.99
CA PRO A 253 -5.92 -7.31 -10.05
C PRO A 253 -4.52 -7.36 -9.42
N TYR A 254 -4.44 -7.74 -8.15
CA TYR A 254 -3.18 -7.67 -7.40
C TYR A 254 -2.93 -8.95 -6.59
N LEU A 255 -1.68 -9.22 -6.24
CA LEU A 255 -1.33 -10.40 -5.45
C LEU A 255 -1.75 -10.26 -3.98
N VAL A 256 -2.28 -11.33 -3.41
CA VAL A 256 -2.51 -11.49 -1.96
C VAL A 256 -1.89 -12.79 -1.45
N PHE A 257 -1.46 -12.77 -0.19
CA PHE A 257 -0.62 -13.80 0.38
C PHE A 257 -1.26 -14.44 1.60
N ASN A 258 -1.54 -15.74 1.53
CA ASN A 258 -1.80 -16.53 2.72
C ASN A 258 -0.46 -17.01 3.29
N MET A 259 0.19 -16.14 4.07
CA MET A 259 1.51 -16.40 4.65
C MET A 259 1.51 -17.65 5.54
N ALA A 260 0.42 -17.96 6.24
CA ALA A 260 0.35 -19.13 7.11
C ALA A 260 0.44 -20.45 6.34
N GLU A 261 -0.07 -20.47 5.10
CA GLU A 261 -0.05 -21.63 4.21
C GLU A 261 1.08 -21.58 3.16
N GLY A 262 1.79 -20.46 3.08
CA GLY A 262 2.80 -20.22 2.05
C GLY A 262 2.20 -20.22 0.64
N LYS A 263 1.00 -19.65 0.47
CA LYS A 263 0.29 -19.59 -0.81
C LYS A 263 0.03 -18.16 -1.26
N MET A 264 -0.01 -17.94 -2.57
CA MET A 264 -0.38 -16.65 -3.15
C MET A 264 -1.51 -16.79 -4.18
N TYR A 265 -2.29 -15.73 -4.33
CA TYR A 265 -3.47 -15.65 -5.18
C TYR A 265 -3.50 -14.29 -5.86
N TYR A 266 -4.12 -14.19 -7.04
CA TYR A 266 -4.60 -12.89 -7.51
C TYR A 266 -5.95 -12.58 -6.88
N ALA A 267 -6.10 -11.38 -6.32
CA ALA A 267 -7.38 -10.84 -5.89
C ALA A 267 -7.99 -10.00 -7.03
N VAL A 268 -9.14 -10.44 -7.53
CA VAL A 268 -9.90 -9.71 -8.56
C VAL A 268 -11.16 -9.15 -7.92
N SER A 269 -11.20 -7.82 -7.78
CA SER A 269 -12.33 -7.11 -7.20
C SER A 269 -13.56 -7.12 -8.12
N ILE A 270 -14.75 -7.33 -7.56
CA ILE A 270 -16.02 -7.43 -8.30
C ILE A 270 -17.02 -6.42 -7.74
N TYR A 271 -17.62 -5.62 -8.62
CA TYR A 271 -18.61 -4.61 -8.25
C TYR A 271 -19.78 -4.53 -9.24
N THR A 272 -20.89 -3.94 -8.80
CA THR A 272 -22.08 -3.74 -9.64
C THR A 272 -21.93 -2.52 -10.55
N TYR A 273 -22.46 -2.62 -11.77
CA TYR A 273 -22.62 -1.50 -12.70
C TYR A 273 -24.02 -1.56 -13.33
N ILE A 274 -25.05 -1.29 -12.51
CA ILE A 274 -26.45 -1.44 -12.92
C ILE A 274 -27.03 -0.09 -13.35
N ASN A 275 -27.33 0.06 -14.63
CA ASN A 275 -27.93 1.27 -15.16
C ASN A 275 -29.43 1.38 -14.77
N VAL A 276 -29.78 2.40 -13.99
CA VAL A 276 -31.15 2.59 -13.44
C VAL A 276 -32.02 3.64 -14.16
N GLY A 277 -31.47 4.40 -15.13
CA GLY A 277 -32.23 5.26 -16.04
C GLY A 277 -32.39 6.74 -15.62
N SER A 278 -33.42 7.41 -16.15
CA SER A 278 -33.45 8.87 -16.47
C SER A 278 -33.22 9.88 -15.34
N TYR A 279 -33.31 9.48 -14.06
CA TYR A 279 -33.19 10.40 -12.93
C TYR A 279 -31.89 10.23 -12.15
N ALA A 280 -31.19 9.11 -12.28
CA ALA A 280 -29.84 8.94 -11.73
C ALA A 280 -28.83 9.13 -12.86
N GLN A 281 -27.84 9.98 -12.65
CA GLN A 281 -26.79 10.20 -13.66
C GLN A 281 -25.66 9.15 -13.57
N TYR A 282 -25.68 8.31 -12.53
CA TYR A 282 -24.74 7.22 -12.30
C TYR A 282 -25.47 5.88 -12.08
N PRO A 283 -24.82 4.75 -12.41
CA PRO A 283 -25.36 3.41 -12.15
C PRO A 283 -25.38 3.08 -10.65
N ILE A 284 -25.98 1.95 -10.28
CA ILE A 284 -25.80 1.39 -8.94
C ILE A 284 -24.40 0.81 -8.85
N LEU A 285 -23.60 1.39 -7.95
CA LEU A 285 -22.20 1.09 -7.72
C LEU A 285 -22.05 0.49 -6.33
N ARG A 286 -21.79 -0.82 -6.23
CA ARG A 286 -21.62 -1.54 -4.96
C ARG A 286 -20.47 -2.52 -5.09
N PHE A 287 -19.50 -2.42 -4.17
CA PHE A 287 -18.44 -3.40 -4.05
C PHE A 287 -18.97 -4.69 -3.44
N LEU A 288 -19.03 -5.78 -4.21
CA LEU A 288 -19.60 -7.04 -3.76
C LEU A 288 -18.58 -7.88 -2.99
N GLY A 289 -17.32 -7.85 -3.42
CA GLY A 289 -16.24 -8.63 -2.83
C GLY A 289 -15.17 -8.97 -3.86
N VAL A 290 -14.28 -9.89 -3.52
CA VAL A 290 -13.15 -10.31 -4.36
C VAL A 290 -13.28 -11.77 -4.77
N SER A 291 -12.81 -12.11 -5.97
CA SER A 291 -12.52 -13.48 -6.39
C SER A 291 -11.01 -13.72 -6.27
N LEU A 292 -10.61 -14.65 -5.43
CA LEU A 292 -9.23 -15.13 -5.39
C LEU A 292 -9.04 -16.20 -6.46
N VAL A 293 -8.07 -15.98 -7.35
CA VAL A 293 -7.62 -16.96 -8.34
C VAL A 293 -6.30 -17.56 -7.83
N ASP A 294 -6.29 -18.87 -7.58
CA ASP A 294 -5.06 -19.60 -7.26
C ASP A 294 -4.13 -19.57 -8.48
N VAL A 295 -2.92 -19.02 -8.29
CA VAL A 295 -1.95 -18.83 -9.37
C VAL A 295 -1.42 -20.15 -9.93
N VAL A 296 -1.55 -21.25 -9.19
CA VAL A 296 -1.10 -22.57 -9.59
C VAL A 296 -2.21 -23.34 -10.28
N SER A 297 -3.39 -23.42 -9.65
CA SER A 297 -4.47 -24.29 -10.12
C SER A 297 -5.49 -23.59 -11.02
N GLY A 298 -5.65 -22.26 -10.90
CA GLY A 298 -6.70 -21.50 -11.55
C GLY A 298 -8.08 -21.61 -10.86
N GLU A 299 -8.14 -22.25 -9.68
CA GLU A 299 -9.37 -22.34 -8.88
C GLU A 299 -9.79 -20.94 -8.40
N MET A 300 -11.09 -20.65 -8.50
CA MET A 300 -11.67 -19.38 -8.06
C MET A 300 -12.46 -19.56 -6.76
N THR A 301 -12.17 -18.72 -5.78
CA THR A 301 -12.93 -18.64 -4.52
C THR A 301 -13.40 -17.21 -4.27
N PHE A 302 -14.67 -17.05 -3.86
CA PHE A 302 -15.30 -15.73 -3.71
C PHE A 302 -15.40 -15.33 -2.25
N TYR A 303 -14.94 -14.13 -1.90
CA TYR A 303 -15.02 -13.56 -0.56
C TYR A 303 -15.79 -12.26 -0.56
N LYS A 304 -16.79 -12.17 0.32
CA LYS A 304 -17.71 -11.03 0.40
C LYS A 304 -17.00 -9.79 0.94
N ASN A 305 -17.29 -8.62 0.37
CA ASN A 305 -16.92 -7.35 0.99
C ASN A 305 -17.43 -7.29 2.45
N PRO A 306 -16.53 -7.13 3.44
CA PRO A 306 -16.90 -7.17 4.86
C PRO A 306 -17.78 -5.98 5.31
N SER A 307 -17.72 -4.84 4.61
CA SER A 307 -18.51 -3.64 4.90
C SER A 307 -19.76 -3.50 4.02
N LEU A 308 -20.11 -4.52 3.22
CA LEU A 308 -21.25 -4.46 2.32
C LEU A 308 -22.59 -4.39 3.06
N ASP A 309 -23.25 -3.23 2.97
CA ASP A 309 -24.60 -3.03 3.49
C ASP A 309 -25.66 -3.73 2.61
N THR A 310 -26.30 -4.74 3.17
CA THR A 310 -27.40 -5.50 2.54
C THR A 310 -28.75 -5.27 3.25
N VAL A 311 -28.79 -4.38 4.24
CA VAL A 311 -29.96 -4.17 5.10
C VAL A 311 -30.57 -2.78 4.90
N SER A 312 -29.74 -1.73 4.95
CA SER A 312 -30.22 -0.35 4.80
C SER A 312 -30.16 0.17 3.36
N ASP A 313 -29.40 -0.47 2.47
CA ASP A 313 -29.30 -0.05 1.07
C ASP A 313 -30.65 -0.17 0.33
N PRO A 314 -31.29 0.95 -0.07
CA PRO A 314 -32.58 0.93 -0.75
C PRO A 314 -32.51 0.28 -2.15
N THR A 315 -31.30 0.12 -2.71
CA THR A 315 -31.08 -0.51 -4.02
C THR A 315 -30.87 -2.02 -3.91
N TYR A 316 -30.71 -2.58 -2.70
CA TYR A 316 -30.44 -4.00 -2.48
C TYR A 316 -31.36 -4.97 -3.25
N PRO A 317 -32.69 -4.74 -3.34
CA PRO A 317 -33.56 -5.61 -4.13
C PRO A 317 -33.17 -5.78 -5.61
N LEU A 318 -32.41 -4.84 -6.17
CA LEU A 318 -31.97 -4.85 -7.57
C LEU A 318 -30.70 -5.67 -7.78
N TRP A 319 -29.83 -5.77 -6.78
CA TRP A 319 -28.54 -6.45 -6.88
C TRP A 319 -28.39 -7.68 -5.97
N LYS A 320 -29.39 -7.97 -5.14
CA LYS A 320 -29.44 -9.17 -4.29
C LYS A 320 -29.18 -10.46 -5.07
N ILE A 321 -29.60 -10.53 -6.34
CA ILE A 321 -29.36 -11.71 -7.19
C ILE A 321 -27.87 -12.06 -7.28
N TYR A 322 -26.96 -11.08 -7.34
CA TYR A 322 -25.52 -11.34 -7.41
C TYR A 322 -24.97 -11.90 -6.09
N ILE A 323 -25.57 -11.56 -4.95
CA ILE A 323 -25.21 -12.17 -3.67
C ILE A 323 -25.73 -13.61 -3.58
N ASP A 324 -26.90 -13.88 -4.15
CA ASP A 324 -27.52 -15.22 -4.08
C ASP A 324 -26.93 -16.22 -5.09
N GLN A 325 -26.32 -15.77 -6.19
CA GLN A 325 -25.83 -16.65 -7.26
C GLN A 325 -24.38 -17.12 -7.09
N TYR A 326 -23.50 -16.34 -6.46
CA TYR A 326 -22.12 -16.73 -6.21
C TYR A 326 -21.95 -17.26 -4.78
N ASN A 327 -21.01 -18.19 -4.59
CA ASN A 327 -20.71 -18.76 -3.27
C ASN A 327 -19.80 -17.83 -2.46
N TRP A 328 -20.33 -16.68 -2.06
CA TRP A 328 -19.62 -15.69 -1.27
C TRP A 328 -19.31 -16.22 0.14
N GLN A 329 -18.04 -16.39 0.43
CA GLN A 329 -17.53 -16.75 1.76
C GLN A 329 -17.27 -15.49 2.59
N ALA A 330 -17.18 -15.65 3.92
CA ALA A 330 -16.72 -14.56 4.78
C ALA A 330 -15.21 -14.37 4.60
N THR A 331 -14.77 -13.11 4.49
CA THR A 331 -13.35 -12.76 4.35
C THR A 331 -12.55 -13.23 5.57
N PRO A 332 -11.53 -14.09 5.39
CA PRO A 332 -10.68 -14.53 6.50
C PRO A 332 -9.75 -13.39 6.96
N PRO A 333 -9.27 -13.40 8.22
CA PRO A 333 -8.45 -12.32 8.76
C PRO A 333 -7.21 -11.99 7.92
N TRP A 334 -6.49 -13.00 7.43
CA TRP A 334 -5.29 -12.79 6.61
C TRP A 334 -5.58 -12.04 5.31
N LEU A 335 -6.77 -12.22 4.74
CA LEU A 335 -7.20 -11.52 3.53
C LEU A 335 -7.70 -10.12 3.86
N MET A 336 -8.40 -9.95 4.99
CA MET A 336 -8.93 -8.66 5.43
C MET A 336 -7.85 -7.59 5.56
N GLU A 337 -6.66 -7.96 6.04
CA GLU A 337 -5.49 -7.07 6.16
C GLU A 337 -4.92 -6.64 4.80
N GLN A 338 -5.20 -7.39 3.73
CA GLN A 338 -4.66 -7.18 2.37
C GLN A 338 -5.74 -6.73 1.38
N LEU A 339 -6.99 -6.56 1.80
CA LEU A 339 -8.05 -6.11 0.90
C LEU A 339 -7.83 -4.64 0.54
N ARG A 340 -7.92 -4.36 -0.76
CA ARG A 340 -7.95 -3.02 -1.35
C ARG A 340 -9.38 -2.72 -1.80
N TYR A 341 -9.87 -1.51 -1.53
CA TYR A 341 -11.11 -1.06 -2.14
C TYR A 341 -10.88 -0.95 -3.67
N PRO A 342 -11.83 -1.32 -4.54
CA PRO A 342 -11.57 -1.30 -5.98
C PRO A 342 -11.39 0.13 -6.47
N GLU A 343 -10.30 0.38 -7.20
CA GLU A 343 -9.93 1.69 -7.74
C GLU A 343 -10.97 2.17 -8.74
N ASP A 344 -11.24 1.40 -9.79
CA ASP A 344 -12.21 1.77 -10.84
C ASP A 344 -13.59 2.10 -10.24
N LEU A 345 -14.00 1.35 -9.21
CA LEU A 345 -15.25 1.60 -8.51
C LEU A 345 -15.20 2.93 -7.77
N PHE A 346 -14.15 3.15 -6.97
CA PHE A 346 -14.04 4.33 -6.15
C PHE A 346 -13.93 5.58 -7.02
N GLU A 347 -13.20 5.53 -8.12
CA GLU A 347 -13.15 6.63 -9.10
C GLU A 347 -14.54 6.99 -9.64
N LEU A 348 -15.35 6.01 -10.03
CA LEU A 348 -16.73 6.26 -10.47
C LEU A 348 -17.59 6.89 -9.36
N GLN A 349 -17.36 6.51 -8.10
CA GLN A 349 -18.05 7.10 -6.95
C GLN A 349 -17.57 8.53 -6.67
N LEU A 350 -16.27 8.78 -6.80
CA LEU A 350 -15.65 10.10 -6.65
C LEU A 350 -16.12 11.05 -7.74
N GLU A 351 -16.11 10.65 -9.01
CA GLU A 351 -16.62 11.44 -10.14
C GLU A 351 -18.08 11.89 -9.90
N ALA A 352 -18.91 10.98 -9.39
CA ALA A 352 -20.27 11.33 -8.97
C ALA A 352 -20.24 12.30 -7.78
N ASN A 353 -19.44 12.02 -6.77
CA ASN A 353 -19.41 12.84 -5.57
C ASN A 353 -18.92 14.26 -5.83
N TYR A 354 -18.00 14.50 -6.76
CA TYR A 354 -17.50 15.84 -7.14
C TYR A 354 -18.61 16.85 -7.49
N ILE A 355 -19.79 16.37 -7.89
CA ILE A 355 -20.95 17.20 -8.21
C ILE A 355 -22.10 16.97 -7.22
N TYR A 356 -22.43 15.70 -6.94
CA TYR A 356 -23.66 15.32 -6.24
C TYR A 356 -23.55 15.35 -4.70
N HIS A 357 -22.40 15.73 -4.15
CA HIS A 357 -22.30 16.11 -2.74
C HIS A 357 -23.04 17.44 -2.46
N VAL A 358 -23.19 18.32 -3.46
CA VAL A 358 -23.87 19.62 -3.31
C VAL A 358 -25.39 19.44 -3.27
N GLN A 359 -25.96 19.50 -2.07
CA GLN A 359 -27.40 19.30 -1.86
C GLN A 359 -28.20 20.59 -1.66
N ASN A 360 -27.56 21.77 -1.73
CA ASN A 360 -28.25 23.04 -1.54
C ASN A 360 -28.41 23.81 -2.86
N SER A 361 -29.58 24.44 -3.02
CA SER A 361 -29.97 25.07 -4.29
C SER A 361 -29.11 26.28 -4.68
N VAL A 362 -28.51 26.97 -3.70
CA VAL A 362 -27.75 28.20 -3.96
C VAL A 362 -26.38 27.85 -4.52
N SER A 363 -25.64 26.95 -3.84
CA SER A 363 -24.34 26.47 -4.31
C SER A 363 -24.46 25.73 -5.64
N TRP A 364 -25.48 24.87 -5.78
CA TRP A 364 -25.73 24.18 -7.05
C TRP A 364 -25.90 25.14 -8.22
N ARG A 365 -26.66 26.23 -8.02
CA ARG A 365 -26.88 27.23 -9.08
C ARG A 365 -25.60 27.97 -9.46
N ARG A 366 -24.71 28.18 -8.49
CA ARG A 366 -23.46 28.90 -8.67
C ARG A 366 -22.32 28.01 -9.16
N ALA A 367 -22.43 26.70 -8.94
CA ALA A 367 -21.36 25.74 -9.15
C ALA A 367 -20.07 26.12 -8.39
N ASP A 368 -20.22 26.72 -7.20
CA ASP A 368 -19.10 27.25 -6.41
C ASP A 368 -18.44 26.21 -5.48
N ASP A 369 -19.04 25.02 -5.37
CA ASP A 369 -18.52 23.87 -4.62
C ASP A 369 -18.61 22.59 -5.48
N PHE A 370 -18.39 22.72 -6.79
CA PHE A 370 -18.14 21.54 -7.63
C PHE A 370 -16.65 21.29 -7.67
N HIS A 371 -16.26 20.03 -7.72
CA HIS A 371 -14.87 19.62 -7.72
C HIS A 371 -14.44 19.09 -9.10
N GLU A 372 -13.13 19.07 -9.31
CA GLU A 372 -12.48 18.34 -10.40
C GLU A 372 -11.16 17.77 -9.90
N ARG A 373 -10.77 16.62 -10.46
CA ARG A 373 -9.45 16.02 -10.17
C ARG A 373 -8.37 16.91 -10.80
N PRO A 374 -7.24 17.16 -10.11
CA PRO A 374 -6.07 17.84 -10.67
C PRO A 374 -5.58 17.13 -11.96
N GLU A 375 -4.99 17.89 -12.88
CA GLU A 375 -4.53 17.37 -14.19
C GLU A 375 -3.58 16.17 -14.08
N ASP A 376 -2.69 16.19 -13.09
CA ASP A 376 -1.75 15.10 -12.78
C ASP A 376 -2.11 14.37 -11.47
N GLY A 377 -3.38 14.44 -11.05
CA GLY A 377 -3.90 13.75 -9.88
C GLY A 377 -4.34 12.33 -10.23
N ASP A 378 -4.32 11.46 -9.24
CA ASP A 378 -4.76 10.07 -9.35
C ASP A 378 -5.29 9.57 -7.99
N LEU A 379 -5.93 8.40 -7.96
CA LEU A 379 -6.21 7.70 -6.72
C LEU A 379 -4.94 6.97 -6.25
N PHE A 380 -4.27 7.53 -5.24
CA PHE A 380 -3.08 6.91 -4.67
C PHE A 380 -3.43 6.12 -3.42
N TYR A 381 -3.14 4.83 -3.42
CA TYR A 381 -3.06 4.09 -2.17
C TYR A 381 -1.72 4.40 -1.51
N ILE A 382 -1.68 4.81 -0.23
CA ILE A 382 -0.45 5.15 0.52
C ILE A 382 -0.60 4.83 2.01
N GLU A 383 0.51 4.81 2.73
CA GLU A 383 0.55 4.82 4.20
C GLU A 383 0.33 6.23 4.75
N SER A 384 -0.59 6.39 5.70
CA SER A 384 -0.85 7.68 6.35
C SER A 384 -1.44 7.50 7.75
N ASP A 385 -1.56 8.59 8.52
CA ASP A 385 -2.17 8.58 9.86
C ASP A 385 -3.41 9.47 9.89
N LEU A 386 -4.57 8.85 10.14
CA LEU A 386 -5.85 9.54 10.30
C LEU A 386 -6.28 9.70 11.77
N GLY A 387 -5.37 9.41 12.70
CA GLY A 387 -5.47 9.58 14.14
C GLY A 387 -5.55 8.31 14.98
N GLU A 388 -5.38 7.16 14.35
CA GLU A 388 -5.30 5.85 15.01
C GLU A 388 -3.95 5.16 14.76
N GLY A 389 -2.94 5.93 14.31
CA GLY A 389 -1.65 5.44 13.87
C GLY A 389 -1.61 5.23 12.36
N ILE A 390 -0.48 4.71 11.87
CA ILE A 390 -0.29 4.45 10.43
C ILE A 390 -1.25 3.36 9.96
N GLU A 391 -1.98 3.67 8.90
CA GLU A 391 -2.87 2.76 8.19
C GLU A 391 -2.73 2.94 6.67
N TYR A 392 -3.13 1.91 5.93
CA TYR A 392 -3.13 1.91 4.46
C TYR A 392 -4.44 2.50 3.93
N ILE A 393 -4.35 3.56 3.13
CA ILE A 393 -5.51 4.33 2.68
C ILE A 393 -5.46 4.56 1.17
N GLY A 394 -6.62 4.63 0.52
CA GLY A 394 -6.75 5.22 -0.82
C GLY A 394 -7.04 6.71 -0.69
N LEU A 395 -6.31 7.55 -1.42
CA LEU A 395 -6.35 9.01 -1.29
C LEU A 395 -6.47 9.66 -2.68
N ASP A 396 -7.48 10.52 -2.85
CA ASP A 396 -7.71 11.29 -4.07
C ASP A 396 -7.85 12.79 -3.73
N LEU A 397 -7.04 13.62 -4.38
CA LEU A 397 -7.04 15.07 -4.18
C LEU A 397 -7.99 15.73 -5.17
N VAL A 398 -8.67 16.80 -4.74
CA VAL A 398 -9.61 17.53 -5.59
C VAL A 398 -9.45 19.04 -5.50
N GLU A 399 -9.72 19.72 -6.60
CA GLU A 399 -9.69 21.17 -6.74
C GLU A 399 -11.09 21.73 -7.04
N TYR A 400 -11.30 23.02 -6.75
CA TYR A 400 -12.56 23.67 -7.10
C TYR A 400 -12.67 23.87 -8.60
N LYS A 401 -13.79 23.40 -9.17
CA LYS A 401 -14.03 23.38 -10.60
C LYS A 401 -14.07 24.76 -11.23
N GLY A 402 -13.30 24.94 -12.31
CA GLY A 402 -13.38 26.13 -13.16
C GLY A 402 -12.73 27.38 -12.56
N LEU A 403 -11.90 27.23 -11.53
CA LEU A 403 -11.03 28.30 -11.06
C LEU A 403 -9.75 28.37 -11.89
N THR A 404 -9.26 29.59 -12.15
CA THR A 404 -7.99 29.81 -12.87
C THR A 404 -6.78 29.54 -11.99
N ALA A 405 -6.93 29.70 -10.67
CA ALA A 405 -5.96 29.24 -9.68
C ALA A 405 -6.49 27.95 -9.08
N THR A 406 -5.76 26.86 -9.29
CA THR A 406 -6.04 25.50 -8.82
C THR A 406 -5.91 25.42 -7.31
N LEU A 407 -6.98 25.79 -6.61
CA LEU A 407 -7.08 25.73 -5.15
C LEU A 407 -7.58 24.35 -4.73
N LEU A 408 -6.94 23.77 -3.71
CA LEU A 408 -7.36 22.49 -3.15
C LEU A 408 -8.74 22.65 -2.52
N ALA A 409 -9.72 21.90 -3.01
CA ALA A 409 -11.07 21.82 -2.45
C ALA A 409 -11.15 20.81 -1.30
N GLY A 410 -10.28 19.80 -1.32
CA GLY A 410 -10.19 18.81 -0.27
C GLY A 410 -9.48 17.55 -0.71
N MET A 411 -9.65 16.52 0.09
CA MET A 411 -9.07 15.19 -0.08
C MET A 411 -10.10 14.14 0.30
N TYR A 412 -10.34 13.21 -0.62
CA TYR A 412 -11.12 12.00 -0.36
C TYR A 412 -10.19 10.89 0.10
N VAL A 413 -10.61 10.18 1.14
CA VAL A 413 -9.87 9.06 1.72
C VAL A 413 -10.80 7.86 1.85
N ILE A 414 -10.31 6.67 1.51
CA ILE A 414 -10.97 5.40 1.81
C ILE A 414 -10.02 4.50 2.60
N ARG A 415 -10.50 4.00 3.74
CA ARG A 415 -9.70 3.24 4.72
C ARG A 415 -9.74 1.74 4.44
N HIS A 416 -8.69 1.04 4.83
CA HIS A 416 -8.53 -0.42 4.68
C HIS A 416 -8.34 -1.11 6.05
N GLY A 417 -8.05 -2.41 6.03
CA GLY A 417 -7.83 -3.20 7.24
C GLY A 417 -9.07 -3.23 8.16
N THR A 418 -8.91 -2.80 9.40
CA THR A 418 -10.00 -2.79 10.41
C THR A 418 -11.13 -1.81 10.07
N HIS A 419 -10.84 -0.79 9.25
CA HIS A 419 -11.77 0.26 8.82
C HIS A 419 -12.22 0.09 7.37
N PHE A 420 -12.12 -1.12 6.82
CA PHE A 420 -12.32 -1.39 5.40
C PHE A 420 -13.62 -0.79 4.84
N GLY A 421 -13.48 0.16 3.91
CA GLY A 421 -14.59 0.81 3.21
C GLY A 421 -15.19 2.02 3.92
N GLU A 422 -14.64 2.44 5.07
CA GLU A 422 -14.95 3.75 5.66
C GLU A 422 -14.35 4.86 4.78
N ALA A 423 -15.19 5.80 4.33
CA ALA A 423 -14.77 6.88 3.44
C ALA A 423 -14.91 8.24 4.12
N ILE A 424 -13.91 9.10 3.97
CA ILE A 424 -13.85 10.42 4.58
C ILE A 424 -13.55 11.46 3.51
N PHE A 425 -14.24 12.59 3.54
CA PHE A 425 -13.92 13.78 2.76
C PHE A 425 -13.43 14.89 3.67
N TYR A 426 -12.14 15.20 3.57
CA TYR A 426 -11.51 16.33 4.25
C TYR A 426 -11.66 17.60 3.39
N TYR A 427 -12.56 18.50 3.76
CA TYR A 427 -12.91 19.68 2.94
C TYR A 427 -12.17 20.96 3.36
N THR A 428 -11.96 21.87 2.40
CA THR A 428 -11.38 23.20 2.63
C THR A 428 -12.41 24.34 2.62
N ARG A 429 -13.68 24.10 2.27
CA ARG A 429 -14.67 25.19 2.11
C ARG A 429 -14.91 26.09 3.33
N ASP A 430 -14.58 25.62 4.54
CA ASP A 430 -14.65 26.41 5.77
C ASP A 430 -13.27 26.78 6.34
N SER A 431 -12.18 26.51 5.62
CA SER A 431 -10.85 26.96 6.05
C SER A 431 -10.74 28.48 5.91
N GLY A 432 -10.16 29.14 6.92
CA GLY A 432 -9.86 30.57 6.87
C GLY A 432 -8.75 30.94 5.88
N VAL A 433 -8.13 29.94 5.25
CA VAL A 433 -6.95 30.01 4.39
C VAL A 433 -7.14 29.12 3.17
N ASN A 434 -6.67 29.56 2.01
CA ASN A 434 -6.72 28.76 0.79
C ASN A 434 -5.48 27.88 0.69
N LEU A 435 -5.67 26.57 0.57
CA LEU A 435 -4.58 25.62 0.36
C LEU A 435 -4.22 25.55 -1.13
N ILE A 436 -2.94 25.39 -1.42
CA ILE A 436 -2.47 25.19 -2.79
C ILE A 436 -2.82 23.78 -3.27
N GLY A 437 -3.14 23.63 -4.56
CA GLY A 437 -3.27 22.32 -5.21
C GLY A 437 -1.92 21.72 -5.64
N PRO A 438 -1.88 20.43 -6.04
CA PRO A 438 -0.67 19.69 -6.38
C PRO A 438 0.21 20.36 -7.46
N ARG A 439 -0.41 20.96 -8.47
CA ARG A 439 0.33 21.68 -9.52
C ARG A 439 1.13 22.85 -8.95
N THR A 440 0.50 23.65 -8.10
CA THR A 440 1.16 24.80 -7.47
C THR A 440 2.28 24.33 -6.54
N ALA A 441 2.12 23.19 -5.87
CA ALA A 441 3.19 22.59 -5.07
C ALA A 441 4.40 22.20 -5.95
N ARG A 442 4.18 21.54 -7.09
CA ARG A 442 5.25 21.21 -8.06
C ARG A 442 5.96 22.44 -8.61
N GLU A 443 5.22 23.47 -8.99
CA GLU A 443 5.80 24.72 -9.49
C GLU A 443 6.64 25.44 -8.41
N THR A 444 6.18 25.39 -7.15
CA THR A 444 6.91 25.96 -6.00
C THR A 444 8.21 25.19 -5.74
N TYR A 445 8.14 23.86 -5.62
CA TYR A 445 9.31 23.00 -5.48
C TYR A 445 10.32 23.19 -6.63
N GLY A 446 9.84 23.18 -7.87
CA GLY A 446 10.68 23.37 -9.05
C GLY A 446 11.37 24.74 -9.06
N SER A 447 10.72 25.78 -8.54
CA SER A 447 11.29 27.12 -8.43
C SER A 447 12.38 27.17 -7.35
N GLU A 448 12.12 26.67 -6.15
CA GLU A 448 13.07 26.68 -5.04
C GLU A 448 14.30 25.79 -5.31
N ALA A 449 14.08 24.59 -5.86
CA ALA A 449 15.13 23.63 -6.17
C ALA A 449 15.72 23.76 -7.59
N THR A 450 15.52 24.90 -8.27
CA THR A 450 15.91 25.08 -9.69
C THR A 450 17.37 24.70 -9.95
N GLN A 451 18.30 25.12 -9.07
CA GLN A 451 19.73 24.88 -9.28
C GLN A 451 20.06 23.40 -9.29
N GLU A 452 19.54 22.62 -8.33
CA GLU A 452 19.77 21.18 -8.24
C GLU A 452 19.06 20.42 -9.37
N ILE A 453 17.80 20.75 -9.65
CA ILE A 453 17.02 20.08 -10.71
C ILE A 453 17.69 20.23 -12.08
N THR A 454 18.27 21.40 -12.40
CA THR A 454 18.96 21.61 -13.68
C THR A 454 20.23 20.75 -13.86
N LEU A 455 20.79 20.22 -12.77
CA LEU A 455 21.93 19.30 -12.80
C LEU A 455 21.49 17.84 -13.04
N ILE A 456 20.21 17.54 -12.87
CA ILE A 456 19.64 16.20 -13.07
C ILE A 456 19.37 15.99 -14.57
N SER A 457 20.19 15.15 -15.19
CA SER A 457 20.00 14.78 -16.59
C SER A 457 18.69 14.02 -16.78
N GLY A 458 17.81 14.51 -17.67
CA GLY A 458 16.49 13.91 -17.88
C GLY A 458 15.61 13.98 -16.63
N ALA A 459 15.64 15.11 -15.91
CA ALA A 459 14.83 15.30 -14.70
C ALA A 459 13.34 15.03 -14.97
N ARG A 460 12.73 14.18 -14.15
CA ARG A 460 11.30 13.87 -14.18
C ARG A 460 10.78 13.83 -12.75
N ASN A 461 9.70 14.56 -12.46
CA ASN A 461 8.99 14.43 -11.20
C ASN A 461 8.16 13.14 -11.19
N GLY A 462 8.14 12.46 -10.04
CA GLY A 462 7.23 11.34 -9.78
C GLY A 462 5.86 11.80 -9.28
N ASN A 463 5.18 10.89 -8.59
CA ASN A 463 3.88 11.15 -7.98
C ASN A 463 3.95 12.32 -6.98
N THR A 464 2.84 13.05 -6.84
CA THR A 464 2.70 14.08 -5.80
C THR A 464 1.77 13.56 -4.74
N LEU A 465 2.37 13.11 -3.65
CA LEU A 465 1.68 12.48 -2.53
C LEU A 465 1.53 13.48 -1.40
N LEU A 466 0.58 13.27 -0.49
CA LEU A 466 0.25 14.22 0.56
C LEU A 466 0.27 13.53 1.93
N TYR A 467 1.04 14.08 2.87
CA TYR A 467 1.29 13.48 4.19
C TYR A 467 1.09 14.49 5.33
N PRO A 468 0.61 14.03 6.51
CA PRO A 468 0.51 14.85 7.71
C PRO A 468 1.85 14.83 8.46
N ILE A 469 2.70 15.85 8.25
CA ILE A 469 4.06 15.96 8.81
C ILE A 469 4.24 17.35 9.42
N GLY A 470 4.98 17.49 10.50
CA GLY A 470 5.34 18.79 11.09
C GLY A 470 4.14 19.57 11.62
N GLY A 471 3.06 18.87 12.00
CA GLY A 471 1.79 19.48 12.39
C GLY A 471 1.02 20.15 11.24
N SER A 472 1.44 19.96 9.99
CA SER A 472 0.80 20.52 8.79
C SER A 472 0.67 19.48 7.67
N ILE A 473 0.22 19.93 6.51
CA ILE A 473 -0.02 19.11 5.32
C ILE A 473 1.10 19.39 4.33
N TYR A 474 1.86 18.36 3.98
CA TYR A 474 2.98 18.47 3.06
C TYR A 474 2.77 17.62 1.81
N TYR A 475 3.00 18.24 0.65
CA TYR A 475 3.15 17.54 -0.62
C TYR A 475 4.57 17.00 -0.72
N TYR A 476 4.71 15.68 -0.91
CA TYR A 476 5.97 15.03 -1.26
C TYR A 476 6.09 14.86 -2.78
N ILE A 477 7.23 15.27 -3.33
CA ILE A 477 7.51 15.24 -4.77
C ILE A 477 8.93 14.70 -4.99
N PRO A 478 9.10 13.45 -5.46
CA PRO A 478 10.40 12.91 -5.83
C PRO A 478 10.78 13.36 -7.25
N THR A 479 12.07 13.55 -7.50
CA THR A 479 12.67 13.85 -8.80
C THR A 479 13.68 12.78 -9.18
N TYR A 480 13.42 12.13 -10.31
CA TYR A 480 14.29 11.09 -10.86
C TYR A 480 15.14 11.64 -12.00
N SER A 481 16.32 11.05 -12.19
CA SER A 481 17.06 11.10 -13.45
C SER A 481 16.62 9.95 -14.33
N THR A 482 16.26 10.24 -15.58
CA THR A 482 16.01 9.20 -16.60
C THR A 482 17.25 8.94 -17.47
N ALA A 483 18.42 9.46 -17.09
CA ALA A 483 19.65 9.28 -17.84
C ALA A 483 20.33 7.95 -17.48
N GLY A 484 20.62 7.13 -18.49
CA GLY A 484 21.23 5.80 -18.31
C GLY A 484 20.23 4.68 -18.58
N SER A 485 20.55 3.47 -18.12
CA SER A 485 19.71 2.28 -18.32
C SER A 485 18.60 2.14 -17.27
N LEU A 486 18.80 2.70 -16.07
CA LEU A 486 17.84 2.67 -14.95
C LEU A 486 17.64 4.08 -14.41
N GLN A 487 16.39 4.40 -14.05
CA GLN A 487 16.08 5.61 -13.31
C GLN A 487 16.78 5.65 -11.96
N GLN A 488 17.04 6.85 -11.45
CA GLN A 488 17.65 7.08 -10.14
C GLN A 488 16.94 8.22 -9.43
N LEU A 489 16.54 8.03 -8.17
CA LEU A 489 16.14 9.15 -7.30
C LEU A 489 17.35 10.07 -7.11
N LYS A 490 17.17 11.35 -7.40
CA LYS A 490 18.23 12.37 -7.33
C LYS A 490 17.88 13.55 -6.43
N LEU A 491 16.61 13.78 -6.20
CA LEU A 491 16.13 14.83 -5.32
C LEU A 491 14.72 14.49 -4.85
N ALA A 492 14.35 14.96 -3.68
CA ALA A 492 13.00 14.92 -3.16
C ALA A 492 12.66 16.27 -2.53
N GLY A 493 11.40 16.66 -2.58
CA GLY A 493 10.92 17.90 -2.00
C GLY A 493 9.64 17.72 -1.21
N PHE A 494 9.58 18.38 -0.05
CA PHE A 494 8.34 18.65 0.67
C PHE A 494 7.91 20.10 0.45
N VAL A 495 6.62 20.30 0.17
CA VAL A 495 6.01 21.62 0.04
C VAL A 495 4.79 21.71 0.93
N GLU A 496 4.81 22.67 1.85
CA GLU A 496 3.73 22.93 2.79
C GLU A 496 2.49 23.52 2.07
N ALA A 497 1.29 23.02 2.38
CA ALA A 497 0.07 23.35 1.63
C ALA A 497 -0.51 24.76 1.90
N PHE A 498 -0.23 25.37 3.06
CA PHE A 498 -0.74 26.68 3.48
C PHE A 498 0.21 27.85 3.11
N ASP A 499 1.44 27.81 3.60
CA ASP A 499 2.46 28.84 3.55
C ASP A 499 3.52 28.60 2.46
N ARG A 500 3.54 27.39 1.86
CA ARG A 500 4.44 27.02 0.76
C ARG A 500 5.91 26.94 1.15
N ASP A 501 6.17 26.66 2.41
CA ASP A 501 7.52 26.35 2.88
C ASP A 501 8.05 25.09 2.17
N VAL A 502 9.29 25.16 1.70
CA VAL A 502 9.92 24.08 0.93
C VAL A 502 11.17 23.59 1.63
N GLY A 503 11.26 22.27 1.77
CA GLY A 503 12.47 21.55 2.15
C GLY A 503 12.79 20.53 1.07
N TYR A 504 14.04 20.45 0.64
CA TYR A 504 14.46 19.49 -0.39
C TYR A 504 15.84 18.92 -0.08
N GLY A 505 16.09 17.70 -0.54
CA GLY A 505 17.30 16.94 -0.28
C GLY A 505 17.38 15.70 -1.17
N ASP A 506 18.38 14.84 -0.95
CA ASP A 506 18.61 13.68 -1.82
C ASP A 506 17.51 12.61 -1.71
N ASN A 507 16.80 12.58 -0.58
CA ASN A 507 15.69 11.68 -0.26
C ASN A 507 14.68 12.37 0.68
N ALA A 508 13.62 11.65 1.05
CA ALA A 508 12.57 12.16 1.95
C ALA A 508 13.11 12.61 3.31
N GLN A 509 14.03 11.87 3.91
CA GLN A 509 14.61 12.26 5.20
C GLN A 509 15.41 13.56 5.09
N ASP A 510 16.28 13.68 4.09
CA ASP A 510 17.06 14.90 3.88
C ASP A 510 16.18 16.10 3.53
N ALA A 511 15.10 15.88 2.75
CA ALA A 511 14.12 16.90 2.44
C ALA A 511 13.39 17.40 3.69
N TYR A 512 13.01 16.47 4.58
CA TYR A 512 12.38 16.79 5.85
C TYR A 512 13.34 17.53 6.80
N ASP A 513 14.58 17.06 6.95
CA ASP A 513 15.59 17.71 7.81
C ASP A 513 15.90 19.15 7.36
N ASN A 514 15.73 19.44 6.07
CA ASN A 514 15.88 20.77 5.49
C ASN A 514 14.60 21.63 5.54
N LEU A 515 13.47 21.08 5.96
CA LEU A 515 12.36 21.89 6.43
C LEU A 515 12.83 22.53 7.73
N ASN A 516 13.19 23.81 7.68
CA ASN A 516 13.54 24.59 8.87
C ASN A 516 12.28 24.84 9.72
N LEU A 517 11.62 23.77 10.19
CA LEU A 517 10.46 23.81 11.06
C LEU A 517 10.87 24.50 12.35
N THR A 518 10.69 25.83 12.35
CA THR A 518 11.06 26.69 13.47
C THR A 518 10.03 26.52 14.56
N GLY A 519 10.12 25.41 15.31
CA GLY A 519 9.43 25.18 16.57
C GLY A 519 8.06 25.86 16.69
N ILE A 520 7.15 25.55 15.76
CA ILE A 520 5.74 25.68 16.05
C ILE A 520 5.41 24.40 16.79
N GLU A 521 4.98 24.56 18.04
CA GLU A 521 4.66 23.47 18.96
C GLU A 521 3.85 22.38 18.24
N THR A 522 4.51 21.25 18.01
CA THR A 522 3.91 19.97 17.73
C THR A 522 2.80 19.74 18.75
N PRO A 523 1.52 19.58 18.36
CA PRO A 523 0.57 18.90 19.21
C PRO A 523 0.83 17.38 19.10
N SER A 524 2.02 16.98 19.52
CA SER A 524 2.35 15.61 19.93
C SER A 524 3.47 15.69 20.96
N ASN A 525 3.30 16.57 21.96
CA ASN A 525 4.26 16.71 23.04
C ASN A 525 4.15 15.52 23.99
N LEU A 526 4.74 14.40 23.59
CA LEU A 526 5.31 13.50 24.56
C LEU A 526 6.73 14.00 24.83
N THR A 527 6.79 14.99 25.71
CA THR A 527 7.99 15.67 26.19
C THR A 527 8.83 14.73 27.03
N LEU A 528 9.58 13.79 26.43
CA LEU A 528 10.44 12.86 27.16
C LEU A 528 11.90 13.04 26.73
N SER A 529 12.75 13.50 27.65
CA SER A 529 14.21 13.51 27.48
C SER A 529 14.78 12.20 28.01
N TYR A 530 15.69 11.56 27.27
CA TYR A 530 16.31 10.30 27.70
C TYR A 530 17.77 10.17 27.25
N ASN A 531 18.55 9.38 27.97
CA ASN A 531 19.92 9.01 27.64
C ASN A 531 20.25 7.63 28.24
N PHE A 532 20.95 6.78 27.48
CA PHE A 532 21.40 5.46 27.89
C PHE A 532 22.90 5.35 27.70
N GLU A 533 23.64 5.11 28.78
CA GLU A 533 25.10 4.94 28.77
C GLU A 533 25.45 3.56 29.32
N MET A 534 26.40 2.87 28.69
CA MET A 534 26.92 1.58 29.13
C MET A 534 28.42 1.56 28.86
N GLU A 535 29.21 1.13 29.84
CA GLU A 535 30.64 0.96 29.65
C GLU A 535 30.95 -0.10 28.60
N SER A 536 31.96 0.17 27.75
CA SER A 536 32.34 -0.73 26.66
C SER A 536 33.20 -1.92 27.10
N SER A 537 33.53 -2.05 28.39
CA SER A 537 34.37 -3.12 28.93
C SER A 537 34.11 -3.39 30.40
N MET A 538 34.42 -4.61 30.86
CA MET A 538 34.37 -5.00 32.28
C MET A 538 35.46 -6.04 32.61
N ASN A 539 35.87 -6.16 33.88
CA ASN A 539 36.84 -7.18 34.32
C ASN A 539 36.16 -8.24 35.19
N TYR A 540 36.03 -9.47 34.70
CA TYR A 540 35.35 -10.53 35.45
C TYR A 540 36.27 -11.14 36.53
N PRO A 541 35.77 -11.50 37.73
CA PRO A 541 34.45 -11.20 38.30
C PRO A 541 34.40 -9.90 39.14
N GLU A 542 35.52 -9.17 39.21
CA GLU A 542 35.74 -8.14 40.23
C GLU A 542 35.13 -6.77 39.88
N ASP A 543 34.92 -6.49 38.59
CA ASP A 543 34.55 -5.16 38.08
C ASP A 543 33.50 -5.25 36.95
N PRO A 544 32.20 -5.39 37.30
CA PRO A 544 31.07 -5.40 36.35
C PRO A 544 30.92 -4.11 35.52
N ALA A 545 30.36 -4.20 34.31
CA ALA A 545 30.14 -3.01 33.45
C ALA A 545 29.06 -2.10 34.05
N ASN A 546 29.39 -0.83 34.28
CA ASN A 546 28.42 0.15 34.76
C ASN A 546 27.54 0.67 33.60
N PHE A 547 26.29 0.97 33.91
CA PHE A 547 25.37 1.68 33.02
C PHE A 547 24.56 2.75 33.74
N VAL A 548 24.18 3.78 33.00
CA VAL A 548 23.39 4.90 33.46
C VAL A 548 22.20 5.11 32.53
N ILE A 549 21.00 5.15 33.11
CA ILE A 549 19.76 5.49 32.41
C ILE A 549 19.30 6.82 32.97
N THR A 550 19.08 7.80 32.11
CA THR A 550 18.47 9.10 32.46
C THR A 550 17.19 9.26 31.66
N ILE A 551 16.08 9.54 32.31
CA ILE A 551 14.78 9.79 31.68
C ILE A 551 14.10 10.95 32.41
N GLN A 552 13.46 11.86 31.70
CA GLN A 552 12.71 12.95 32.29
C GLN A 552 11.52 13.34 31.41
N ASN A 553 10.33 13.38 32.00
CA ASN A 553 9.17 14.00 31.39
C ASN A 553 9.33 15.53 31.52
N LEU A 554 9.60 16.18 30.39
CA LEU A 554 9.73 17.63 30.24
C LEU A 554 8.38 18.34 30.08
N ASP A 555 7.24 17.64 30.28
CA ASP A 555 5.93 18.29 30.16
C ASP A 555 5.82 19.39 31.21
N THR A 556 5.41 20.56 30.77
CA THR A 556 5.22 21.73 31.63
C THR A 556 3.75 21.92 32.02
N ASN A 557 2.84 21.14 31.42
CA ASN A 557 1.43 21.13 31.73
C ASN A 557 1.15 20.20 32.93
N PHE A 558 0.90 20.79 34.10
CA PHE A 558 0.60 20.04 35.32
C PHE A 558 -0.68 19.19 35.27
N SER A 559 -1.54 19.40 34.26
CA SER A 559 -2.81 18.69 34.07
C SER A 559 -2.73 17.60 33.01
N ALA A 560 -1.58 17.38 32.38
CA ALA A 560 -1.41 16.34 31.36
C ALA A 560 -1.48 14.92 31.96
N PRO A 561 -1.98 13.93 31.20
CA PRO A 561 -1.94 12.53 31.62
C PRO A 561 -0.49 12.06 31.79
N GLY A 562 -0.27 11.14 32.74
CA GLY A 562 1.05 10.53 32.93
C GLY A 562 1.44 9.68 31.72
N VAL A 563 2.74 9.63 31.43
CA VAL A 563 3.32 8.87 30.33
C VAL A 563 3.79 7.52 30.86
N ASN A 564 3.29 6.41 30.32
CA ASN A 564 3.80 5.08 30.66
C ASN A 564 5.12 4.85 29.95
N VAL A 565 6.19 4.60 30.70
CA VAL A 565 7.53 4.39 30.17
C VAL A 565 8.05 3.03 30.59
N THR A 566 8.46 2.24 29.60
CA THR A 566 9.11 0.96 29.78
C THR A 566 10.50 0.99 29.12
N VAL A 567 11.52 0.50 29.82
CA VAL A 567 12.90 0.42 29.29
C VAL A 567 13.38 -1.02 29.36
N ASP A 568 13.65 -1.57 28.18
CA ASP A 568 14.19 -2.91 28.02
C ASP A 568 15.67 -2.87 27.61
N LEU A 569 16.44 -3.78 28.18
CA LEU A 569 17.82 -4.07 27.79
C LEU A 569 17.89 -5.50 27.27
N SER A 570 18.13 -5.65 25.96
CA SER A 570 18.37 -6.95 25.34
C SER A 570 19.86 -7.24 25.28
N ILE A 571 20.29 -8.40 25.80
CA ILE A 571 21.71 -8.79 25.91
C ILE A 571 21.90 -10.18 25.33
N TYR A 572 22.96 -10.40 24.55
CA TYR A 572 23.20 -11.70 23.92
C TYR A 572 24.67 -11.97 23.61
N THR A 573 24.97 -13.27 23.46
CA THR A 573 26.24 -13.78 22.96
C THR A 573 25.99 -15.13 22.28
N SER A 574 27.02 -15.69 21.63
CA SER A 574 26.88 -16.98 20.94
C SER A 574 26.46 -18.08 21.92
N THR A 575 25.49 -18.91 21.51
CA THR A 575 24.93 -20.00 22.34
C THR A 575 25.98 -20.99 22.81
N ASP A 576 27.00 -21.26 21.99
CA ASP A 576 28.11 -22.18 22.33
C ASP A 576 28.94 -21.69 23.52
N LEU A 577 28.93 -20.38 23.79
CA LEU A 577 29.65 -19.80 24.92
C LEU A 577 28.94 -20.04 26.25
N ASN A 578 27.67 -20.43 26.28
CA ASN A 578 26.91 -20.74 27.51
C ASN A 578 27.13 -19.70 28.64
N VAL A 579 26.81 -18.43 28.35
CA VAL A 579 26.95 -17.30 29.26
C VAL A 579 25.58 -16.97 29.87
N SER A 580 25.56 -16.61 31.15
CA SER A 580 24.38 -16.05 31.81
C SER A 580 24.67 -14.65 32.32
N TYR A 581 23.64 -13.81 32.35
CA TYR A 581 23.73 -12.40 32.72
C TYR A 581 22.94 -12.14 34.00
N SER A 582 23.43 -11.21 34.83
CA SER A 582 22.63 -10.66 35.92
C SER A 582 22.84 -9.16 36.02
N LEU A 583 21.77 -8.42 36.35
CA LEU A 583 21.84 -6.99 36.61
C LEU A 583 21.88 -6.74 38.11
N ILE A 584 22.76 -5.83 38.54
CA ILE A 584 22.85 -5.34 39.91
C ILE A 584 22.25 -3.93 39.91
N LEU A 585 21.08 -3.80 40.54
CA LEU A 585 20.30 -2.57 40.60
C LEU A 585 20.06 -2.13 42.06
N PRO A 586 19.97 -0.83 42.35
CA PRO A 586 19.56 -0.36 43.68
C PRO A 586 18.06 -0.69 43.96
N PRO A 587 17.67 -1.01 45.20
CA PRO A 587 16.24 -1.08 45.57
C PRO A 587 15.55 0.27 45.33
N PRO A 588 14.31 0.33 44.78
CA PRO A 588 13.34 -0.76 44.59
C PRO A 588 13.41 -1.50 43.23
N TYR A 589 14.26 -1.10 42.28
CA TYR A 589 14.27 -1.62 40.90
C TYR A 589 14.63 -3.10 40.77
N LEU A 590 15.20 -3.69 41.82
CA LEU A 590 15.46 -5.13 41.90
C LEU A 590 14.18 -5.97 42.04
N LEU A 591 13.05 -5.37 42.44
CA LEU A 591 11.76 -6.05 42.64
C LEU A 591 10.85 -6.01 41.40
N THR A 592 11.12 -5.12 40.45
CA THR A 592 10.35 -4.94 39.20
C THR A 592 11.04 -5.56 37.99
N LEU A 593 12.29 -6.01 38.13
CA LEU A 593 13.08 -6.61 37.06
C LEU A 593 12.46 -7.93 36.59
N GLN A 594 11.90 -7.94 35.39
CA GLN A 594 11.52 -9.18 34.68
C GLN A 594 12.59 -9.52 33.65
N ASN A 595 12.89 -10.81 33.48
CA ASN A 595 13.77 -11.24 32.40
C ASN A 595 13.27 -12.50 31.71
N THR A 596 13.55 -12.58 30.41
CA THR A 596 13.25 -13.73 29.57
C THR A 596 14.48 -14.09 28.76
N THR A 597 14.91 -15.34 28.84
CA THR A 597 16.02 -15.88 28.06
C THR A 597 15.51 -16.85 27.00
N TYR A 598 15.94 -16.67 25.76
CA TYR A 598 15.57 -17.53 24.62
C TYR A 598 16.74 -17.68 23.64
N ILE A 599 16.63 -18.64 22.72
CA ILE A 599 17.62 -18.87 21.66
C ILE A 599 17.12 -18.20 20.39
N ASP A 600 18.00 -17.40 19.77
CA ASP A 600 17.76 -16.62 18.57
C ASP A 600 18.88 -16.93 17.55
N GLY A 601 18.60 -17.82 16.61
CA GLY A 601 19.61 -18.37 15.70
C GLY A 601 20.76 -19.05 16.45
N THR A 602 21.97 -18.54 16.28
CA THR A 602 23.20 -19.02 16.96
C THR A 602 23.52 -18.26 18.26
N TYR A 603 22.62 -17.39 18.72
CA TYR A 603 22.79 -16.55 19.90
C TYR A 603 21.80 -16.92 21.01
N THR A 604 22.23 -16.78 22.25
CA THR A 604 21.34 -16.83 23.42
C THR A 604 21.08 -15.40 23.87
N ARG A 605 19.83 -14.96 23.78
CA ARG A 605 19.39 -13.60 24.13
C ARG A 605 18.62 -13.58 25.43
N THR A 606 18.88 -12.58 26.25
CA THR A 606 18.17 -12.29 27.50
C THR A 606 17.69 -10.84 27.48
N ASN A 607 16.38 -10.66 27.59
CA ASN A 607 15.78 -9.34 27.67
C ASN A 607 15.48 -9.03 29.14
N PHE A 608 15.81 -7.83 29.58
CA PHE A 608 15.56 -7.32 30.92
C PHE A 608 14.66 -6.09 30.85
N THR A 609 13.50 -6.12 31.47
CA THR A 609 12.67 -4.92 31.67
C THR A 609 13.09 -4.24 32.97
N ILE A 610 13.82 -3.13 32.83
CA ILE A 610 14.51 -2.45 33.95
C ILE A 610 13.62 -1.37 34.56
N ILE A 611 12.92 -0.62 33.72
CA ILE A 611 11.98 0.43 34.12
C ILE A 611 10.62 0.06 33.53
N ASP A 612 9.57 0.15 34.34
CA ASP A 612 8.18 0.02 33.93
C ASP A 612 7.35 0.87 34.89
N THR A 613 7.16 2.15 34.55
CA THR A 613 6.50 3.12 35.43
C THR A 613 5.90 4.28 34.64
N THR A 614 4.92 4.94 35.22
CA THR A 614 4.35 6.18 34.69
C THR A 614 5.13 7.39 35.20
N PHE A 615 5.48 8.33 34.31
CA PHE A 615 6.05 9.65 34.65
C PHE A 615 5.02 10.76 34.44
N TYR A 616 4.74 11.55 35.48
CA TYR A 616 3.94 12.76 35.37
C TYR A 616 4.82 13.98 35.03
N PHE A 617 4.17 15.11 34.74
CA PHE A 617 4.82 16.36 34.35
C PHE A 617 6.03 16.71 35.25
N GLY A 618 7.18 16.98 34.63
CA GLY A 618 8.42 17.35 35.32
C GLY A 618 9.12 16.22 36.09
N GLU A 619 8.56 15.01 36.18
CA GLU A 619 9.18 13.88 36.85
C GLU A 619 10.30 13.27 36.01
N GLY A 620 11.29 12.66 36.65
CA GLY A 620 12.39 11.99 35.97
C GLY A 620 13.11 11.00 36.85
N LEU A 621 13.91 10.15 36.22
CA LEU A 621 14.68 9.08 36.82
C LEU A 621 16.12 9.11 36.29
N VAL A 622 17.08 9.05 37.21
CA VAL A 622 18.45 8.66 36.91
C VAL A 622 18.74 7.36 37.65
N LEU A 623 18.96 6.28 36.91
CA LEU A 623 19.23 4.95 37.44
C LEU A 623 20.64 4.52 37.03
N ASN A 624 21.45 4.18 38.03
CA ASN A 624 22.76 3.56 37.81
C ASN A 624 22.66 2.08 38.16
N GLY A 625 23.24 1.21 37.34
CA GLY A 625 23.25 -0.22 37.53
C GLY A 625 24.51 -0.87 36.97
N PHE A 626 24.71 -2.14 37.29
CA PHE A 626 25.82 -2.90 36.73
C PHE A 626 25.33 -4.14 36.00
N LEU A 627 25.93 -4.44 34.85
CA LEU A 627 25.79 -5.71 34.15
C LEU A 627 26.92 -6.65 34.58
N ASN A 628 26.53 -7.82 35.06
CA ASN A 628 27.44 -8.91 35.41
C ASN A 628 27.21 -10.14 34.52
N THR A 629 28.24 -10.96 34.39
CA THR A 629 28.29 -12.16 33.54
C THR A 629 28.85 -13.35 34.33
N THR A 630 28.75 -14.56 33.79
CA THR A 630 29.33 -15.79 34.38
C THR A 630 30.65 -16.23 33.75
N LYS A 631 31.17 -15.50 32.75
CA LYS A 631 32.39 -15.86 32.00
C LYS A 631 33.25 -14.66 31.66
N GLU A 632 34.57 -14.85 31.74
CA GLU A 632 35.63 -13.97 31.21
C GLU A 632 35.92 -14.25 29.72
N ASN A 633 36.65 -13.35 29.05
CA ASN A 633 37.11 -13.47 27.66
C ASN A 633 35.98 -13.68 26.62
N VAL A 634 34.86 -12.97 26.78
CA VAL A 634 33.71 -13.01 25.86
C VAL A 634 33.30 -11.61 25.40
N ILE A 635 32.64 -11.53 24.25
CA ILE A 635 31.96 -10.32 23.78
C ILE A 635 30.48 -10.47 24.04
N ILE A 636 29.91 -9.47 24.69
CA ILE A 636 28.47 -9.38 24.99
C ILE A 636 27.89 -8.26 24.14
N PHE A 637 26.89 -8.57 23.31
CA PHE A 637 26.15 -7.56 22.55
C PHE A 637 24.94 -7.10 23.34
N TYR A 638 24.55 -5.83 23.16
CA TYR A 638 23.37 -5.27 23.81
C TYR A 638 22.65 -4.22 22.95
N VAL A 639 21.35 -4.08 23.22
CA VAL A 639 20.44 -3.09 22.63
C VAL A 639 19.50 -2.56 23.71
N TRP A 640 19.35 -1.24 23.79
CA TRP A 640 18.35 -0.57 24.61
C TRP A 640 17.08 -0.32 23.81
N THR A 641 15.91 -0.59 24.38
CA THR A 641 14.61 -0.25 23.81
C THR A 641 13.83 0.58 24.81
N LEU A 642 13.37 1.75 24.38
CA LEU A 642 12.49 2.64 25.12
C LEU A 642 11.10 2.53 24.50
N ILE A 643 10.12 2.15 25.32
CA ILE A 643 8.73 2.00 24.94
C ILE A 643 7.94 3.04 25.71
N VAL A 644 7.06 3.75 25.02
CA VAL A 644 6.24 4.79 25.61
C VAL A 644 4.79 4.59 25.20
N ASN A 645 3.89 4.49 26.18
CA ASN A 645 2.47 4.18 25.97
C ASN A 645 2.27 2.98 25.04
N ASP A 646 2.99 1.88 25.32
CA ASP A 646 2.95 0.62 24.59
C ASP A 646 3.47 0.65 23.13
N ALA A 647 4.08 1.76 22.69
CA ALA A 647 4.76 1.89 21.40
C ALA A 647 6.29 2.01 21.56
N ILE A 648 7.06 1.35 20.70
CA ILE A 648 8.53 1.50 20.70
C ILE A 648 8.86 2.93 20.27
N PHE A 649 9.40 3.71 21.20
CA PHE A 649 9.77 5.11 21.01
C PHE A 649 11.22 5.27 20.54
N TYR A 650 12.12 4.41 21.01
CA TYR A 650 13.51 4.40 20.59
C TYR A 650 14.15 3.02 20.75
N THR A 651 15.01 2.65 19.80
CA THR A 651 15.88 1.47 19.91
C THR A 651 17.32 1.92 19.63
N SER A 652 18.26 1.60 20.52
CA SER A 652 19.67 1.95 20.29
C SER A 652 20.28 1.10 19.18
N PRO A 653 21.33 1.58 18.50
CA PRO A 653 22.19 0.71 17.71
C PRO A 653 22.72 -0.47 18.56
N GLU A 654 23.02 -1.58 17.90
CA GLU A 654 23.71 -2.71 18.54
C GLU A 654 25.10 -2.26 18.99
N ASN A 655 25.40 -2.46 20.26
CA ASN A 655 26.70 -2.17 20.85
C ASN A 655 27.23 -3.41 21.56
N PHE A 656 28.50 -3.38 21.98
CA PHE A 656 29.12 -4.51 22.67
C PHE A 656 29.96 -4.10 23.88
N ILE A 657 30.15 -5.06 24.76
CA ILE A 657 30.99 -4.98 25.96
C ILE A 657 32.06 -6.06 25.85
N GLN A 658 33.31 -5.65 25.99
CA GLN A 658 34.43 -6.57 26.07
C GLN A 658 34.63 -7.04 27.52
N VAL A 659 34.44 -8.34 27.77
CA VAL A 659 34.70 -8.94 29.08
C VAL A 659 36.14 -9.44 29.12
N VAL A 660 36.97 -8.79 29.92
CA VAL A 660 38.38 -9.15 30.15
C VAL A 660 38.49 -10.14 31.30
#